data_AF-A0A2P6NFA1-F1
#
_entry.id   AF-A0A2P6NFA1-F1
#
_cell.length_a   1.000
_cell.length_b   1.000
_cell.length_c   1.000
_cell.angle_alpha   90.00
_cell.angle_beta   90.00
_cell.angle_gamma   90.00
#
_symmetry.space_group_name_H-M   'P 1'
#
loop_
_entity.id
_entity.type
_entity.pdbx_description
1 polymer ?
#
loop_
_entity_poly.entity_id
_entity_poly.type
_entity_poly.pdbx_seq_one_letter_code
_entity_poly.pdbx_strand_id
1 'polypeptide(L)'
;MISLRNLRPNVIAHTSWNRTSLCLSSRHFASGKESTGVIQTDLSSTWGGELEKDLAQKKVAKSLDTLLDQLKNKSRRTKKGLYIYGPVGTGKTMLMKMFINRAKELAPSRLVHYDQFMEDIQNRMWQSRKDSQRSLKGPELMKKIAGDMADEHSVLCLDEIQMQDVGEFNPLDDLTSQTTASAILMRQVLEEMMNRKDFCLVSTSNLNVEDLCSKGLHAHRIGDFKNVLSKKLKVVALDSKDYRTGLSTTEKPEHRVFFSPNNTENQKQIERLFQELSQYEMVREDTLIDLSTFSMAVPRMGTMKDGRHIAWFDFDDLCNNKLGASDYIIIAKQFAAVFILNVPKLTNQKSDQAKRFISLIDQLYLRDVKVACTMEVPLDSLFQIERLGEQEFDQSLELAEDQLNLKAKTIAESNVWHADNVKAGLSLAAIFEGGKAEEFAAIRTRSRLNEMSGTMYWKDLLTKPKTTEDQINYQSDDWYTTDRLGNDLALKSALSAHRVSPRKESFRNLHHRGLLQFATDKFDSKTKTLHREPAVDSLPFHVLNAGTSNPKLEAEYKKVFPEARLKIGRANLFTRDGAVGAHHWAEVPLRVMTDSPSLDLALSHLLPSVPLRTPKEQPIQLLVYIATALKNNHLGDKDSYAVFDAKNGRLLIVGDVSASAAREAIMQAASAVYSKNTQDGLLVNADTVNVGGKNLLVFGNDLLHKQKEYGLELVSPHNTFWTSKGIVRALSGVTRLSTAQPAGYSLVEKQKEGEKVTQPVKASSTAEKPAAIVFLTEDKKGALPTVSKLNRNQSLQYFLAGYNGSEFTPFFGNTYSSINPSEVMERFKELQQQVGENVYVINIGGPKPLTPAEIGKILSSVSDGSASKAPTSEGFNLMMPISSLPGFKKITTEGKSESAKLEEELKQFISKNFPSVQL
;
A
#
# COMPACT_ATOMS: atom_id res chain seq x y z
N MET A 1 58.68 37.72 3.25
CA MET A 1 59.52 36.71 2.59
C MET A 1 58.61 35.55 2.18
N ILE A 2 57.89 35.57 1.07
CA ILE A 2 58.27 35.11 -0.28
C ILE A 2 59.03 33.76 -0.31
N SER A 3 58.28 32.71 -0.69
CA SER A 3 58.53 31.68 -1.73
C SER A 3 59.93 31.05 -1.90
N LEU A 4 60.00 29.71 -1.98
CA LEU A 4 60.33 28.93 -3.21
C LEU A 4 60.93 27.54 -2.91
N ARG A 5 60.45 26.56 -3.71
CA ARG A 5 61.18 25.47 -4.36
C ARG A 5 61.98 24.46 -3.52
N ASN A 6 61.61 23.19 -3.65
CA ASN A 6 62.60 22.13 -3.84
C ASN A 6 62.16 21.21 -4.99
N LEU A 7 62.99 21.19 -6.03
CA LEU A 7 62.95 20.33 -7.21
C LEU A 7 63.92 19.14 -7.02
N ARG A 8 63.54 18.02 -7.63
CA ARG A 8 64.26 16.74 -7.96
C ARG A 8 65.74 16.92 -8.39
N PRO A 9 66.62 15.87 -8.52
CA PRO A 9 66.34 14.52 -9.08
C PRO A 9 67.26 13.31 -8.65
N ASN A 10 66.90 12.08 -9.08
CA ASN A 10 67.77 11.03 -9.70
C ASN A 10 67.04 9.66 -9.80
N VAL A 11 66.77 9.11 -11.00
CA VAL A 11 67.59 8.17 -11.84
C VAL A 11 67.55 6.72 -11.30
N ILE A 12 66.68 5.84 -11.81
CA ILE A 12 66.84 4.84 -12.91
C ILE A 12 67.83 3.70 -12.59
N ALA A 13 67.30 2.47 -12.45
CA ALA A 13 67.99 1.22 -12.79
C ALA A 13 66.97 0.16 -13.26
N HIS A 14 67.31 -0.51 -14.37
CA HIS A 14 66.56 -1.46 -15.18
C HIS A 14 66.67 -2.92 -14.69
N THR A 15 65.67 -3.76 -15.05
CA THR A 15 65.82 -5.13 -15.61
C THR A 15 64.43 -5.62 -16.09
N SER A 16 64.06 -5.38 -17.35
CA SER A 16 64.07 -6.34 -18.49
C SER A 16 63.21 -7.61 -18.33
N TRP A 17 61.96 -7.56 -18.83
CA TRP A 17 61.17 -8.75 -19.19
C TRP A 17 61.23 -8.97 -20.71
N ASN A 18 61.59 -10.20 -21.09
CA ASN A 18 61.84 -10.63 -22.46
C ASN A 18 60.58 -10.65 -23.32
N ARG A 19 60.71 -10.09 -24.53
CA ARG A 19 59.87 -10.38 -25.69
C ARG A 19 60.15 -11.81 -26.18
N THR A 20 59.09 -12.55 -26.47
CA THR A 20 59.12 -13.55 -27.55
C THR A 20 57.91 -13.29 -28.44
N SER A 21 58.20 -12.83 -29.66
CA SER A 21 57.24 -12.63 -30.74
C SER A 21 57.47 -13.70 -31.80
N LEU A 22 56.37 -14.29 -32.28
CA LEU A 22 56.08 -14.71 -33.66
C LEU A 22 57.15 -15.50 -34.45
N CYS A 23 56.86 -16.76 -34.77
CA CYS A 23 56.69 -17.22 -36.16
C CYS A 23 56.18 -18.67 -36.22
N LEU A 24 55.67 -19.06 -37.40
CA LEU A 24 55.01 -20.34 -37.80
C LEU A 24 53.47 -20.26 -37.70
N SER A 25 52.68 -20.38 -38.77
CA SER A 25 52.97 -20.69 -40.16
C SER A 25 51.75 -20.31 -41.02
N SER A 26 51.98 -19.59 -42.11
CA SER A 26 51.09 -19.55 -43.26
C SER A 26 51.25 -20.84 -44.07
N ARG A 27 50.16 -21.62 -44.23
CA ARG A 27 49.86 -22.45 -45.41
C ARG A 27 48.50 -23.14 -45.28
N HIS A 28 47.60 -22.77 -46.19
CA HIS A 28 46.54 -23.56 -46.81
C HIS A 28 45.51 -24.25 -45.89
N PHE A 29 44.28 -23.73 -45.88
CA PHE A 29 43.15 -24.50 -46.41
C PHE A 29 42.02 -23.54 -46.82
N ALA A 30 41.74 -23.49 -48.12
CA ALA A 30 40.49 -22.99 -48.64
C ALA A 30 39.40 -24.01 -48.29
N SER A 31 38.58 -23.69 -47.29
CA SER A 31 37.22 -24.21 -47.15
C SER A 31 36.42 -23.17 -46.37
N GLY A 32 35.44 -22.55 -47.02
CA GLY A 32 34.57 -21.56 -46.39
C GLY A 32 33.77 -22.20 -45.25
N LYS A 33 34.20 -21.97 -44.01
CA LYS A 33 33.35 -22.03 -42.83
C LYS A 33 33.33 -20.61 -42.25
N GLU A 34 32.17 -19.95 -42.31
CA GLU A 34 31.94 -18.71 -41.56
C GLU A 34 32.31 -19.00 -40.09
N SER A 35 33.25 -18.25 -39.51
CA SER A 35 33.51 -18.32 -38.08
C SER A 35 32.23 -17.92 -37.34
N THR A 36 31.62 -18.85 -36.61
CA THR A 36 30.43 -18.60 -35.80
C THR A 36 30.75 -17.54 -34.74
N GLY A 37 29.89 -16.52 -34.63
CA GLY A 37 30.08 -15.43 -33.68
C GLY A 37 29.90 -15.89 -32.22
N VAL A 38 30.34 -15.07 -31.27
CA VAL A 38 30.33 -15.41 -29.83
C VAL A 38 28.90 -15.48 -29.29
N ILE A 39 28.01 -14.57 -29.70
CA ILE A 39 26.59 -14.60 -29.31
C ILE A 39 25.87 -15.76 -29.98
N GLN A 40 26.21 -16.11 -31.22
CA GLN A 40 25.71 -17.35 -31.83
C GLN A 40 26.17 -18.61 -31.08
N THR A 41 27.38 -18.59 -30.55
CA THR A 41 27.92 -19.69 -29.74
C THR A 41 27.22 -19.76 -28.38
N ASP A 42 27.06 -18.62 -27.69
CA ASP A 42 26.32 -18.51 -26.42
C ASP A 42 24.85 -18.95 -26.59
N LEU A 43 24.23 -18.58 -27.71
CA LEU A 43 22.89 -19.03 -28.10
C LEU A 43 22.86 -20.56 -28.29
N SER A 44 23.85 -21.14 -28.98
CA SER A 44 23.91 -22.60 -29.17
C SER A 44 24.15 -23.39 -27.87
N SER A 45 24.95 -22.87 -26.94
CA SER A 45 25.27 -23.53 -25.68
C SER A 45 24.15 -23.48 -24.65
N THR A 46 23.28 -22.47 -24.73
CA THR A 46 22.17 -22.29 -23.77
C THR A 46 21.09 -23.38 -23.93
N TRP A 47 21.01 -24.03 -25.11
CA TRP A 47 19.83 -24.84 -25.49
C TRP A 47 20.12 -26.29 -25.93
N GLY A 48 21.33 -26.82 -25.74
CA GLY A 48 21.60 -28.25 -25.93
C GLY A 48 21.31 -28.85 -27.33
N GLY A 49 21.14 -28.01 -28.37
CA GLY A 49 21.02 -28.43 -29.77
C GLY A 49 19.62 -28.36 -30.41
N GLU A 50 18.52 -28.25 -29.66
CA GLU A 50 17.15 -28.29 -30.26
C GLU A 50 16.77 -27.00 -31.03
N LEU A 51 17.33 -25.85 -30.64
CA LEU A 51 17.09 -24.54 -31.27
C LEU A 51 18.09 -24.21 -32.39
N GLU A 52 18.92 -25.16 -32.85
CA GLU A 52 19.74 -24.99 -34.06
C GLU A 52 18.90 -24.63 -35.31
N LYS A 53 17.57 -24.71 -35.25
CA LYS A 53 16.65 -24.49 -36.38
C LYS A 53 15.95 -23.13 -36.39
N ASP A 54 16.06 -22.30 -35.35
CA ASP A 54 15.42 -20.97 -35.36
C ASP A 54 16.26 -19.94 -36.11
N LEU A 55 15.94 -19.78 -37.38
CA LEU A 55 16.58 -18.84 -38.29
C LEU A 55 16.40 -17.37 -37.85
N ALA A 56 15.31 -17.03 -37.14
CA ALA A 56 15.02 -15.67 -36.71
C ALA A 56 15.93 -15.26 -35.54
N GLN A 57 16.08 -16.12 -34.53
CA GLN A 57 17.03 -15.88 -33.42
C GLN A 57 18.48 -15.87 -33.91
N LYS A 58 18.87 -16.77 -34.82
CA LYS A 58 20.22 -16.78 -35.43
C LYS A 58 20.53 -15.50 -36.20
N LYS A 59 19.54 -14.93 -36.89
CA LYS A 59 19.68 -13.66 -37.63
C LYS A 59 19.88 -12.46 -36.69
N VAL A 60 19.17 -12.43 -35.56
CA VAL A 60 19.37 -11.41 -34.52
C VAL A 60 20.74 -11.59 -33.86
N ALA A 61 21.11 -12.82 -33.48
CA ALA A 61 22.43 -13.12 -32.92
C ALA A 61 23.59 -12.71 -33.85
N LYS A 62 23.51 -13.02 -35.17
CA LYS A 62 24.50 -12.57 -36.17
C LYS A 62 24.62 -11.04 -36.20
N SER A 63 23.50 -10.34 -36.04
CA SER A 63 23.47 -8.87 -36.04
C SER A 63 24.08 -8.29 -34.77
N LEU A 64 23.87 -8.93 -33.61
CA LEU A 64 24.51 -8.58 -32.34
C LEU A 64 26.03 -8.87 -32.36
N ASP A 65 26.45 -9.99 -32.93
CA ASP A 65 27.87 -10.32 -33.14
C ASP A 65 28.58 -9.27 -34.02
N THR A 66 27.92 -8.88 -35.12
CA THR A 66 28.44 -7.81 -35.99
C THR A 66 28.59 -6.50 -35.23
N LEU A 67 27.67 -6.19 -34.31
CA LEU A 67 27.72 -4.99 -33.47
C LEU A 67 28.90 -5.07 -32.47
N LEU A 68 29.12 -6.22 -31.84
CA LEU A 68 30.27 -6.44 -30.94
C LEU A 68 31.60 -6.26 -31.68
N ASP A 69 31.73 -6.77 -32.91
CA ASP A 69 32.94 -6.60 -33.72
C ASP A 69 33.18 -5.13 -34.13
N GLN A 70 32.11 -4.36 -34.32
CA GLN A 70 32.19 -2.91 -34.53
C GLN A 70 32.56 -2.16 -33.26
N LEU A 71 32.18 -2.65 -32.08
CA LEU A 71 32.61 -2.09 -30.79
C LEU A 71 34.11 -2.34 -30.54
N LYS A 72 34.63 -3.51 -30.93
CA LYS A 72 36.07 -3.85 -30.82
C LYS A 72 36.96 -2.97 -31.72
N ASN A 73 36.53 -2.69 -32.94
CA ASN A 73 37.35 -1.99 -33.94
C ASN A 73 37.03 -0.49 -34.02
N LYS A 74 37.80 0.33 -33.28
CA LYS A 74 37.65 1.80 -33.22
C LYS A 74 37.78 2.53 -34.58
N SER A 75 38.27 1.88 -35.64
CA SER A 75 38.42 2.48 -36.99
C SER A 75 37.18 2.36 -37.90
N ARG A 76 36.18 1.53 -37.56
CA ARG A 76 34.95 1.37 -38.37
C ARG A 76 33.96 2.50 -38.07
N ARG A 77 33.77 3.39 -39.06
CA ARG A 77 33.15 4.73 -38.92
C ARG A 77 31.63 4.81 -38.83
N THR A 78 30.87 3.70 -38.83
CA THR A 78 29.39 3.78 -38.66
C THR A 78 28.86 2.62 -37.82
N LYS A 79 28.49 2.89 -36.56
CA LYS A 79 27.79 1.95 -35.68
C LYS A 79 26.29 2.19 -35.84
N LYS A 80 25.60 1.42 -36.69
CA LYS A 80 24.13 1.38 -36.62
C LYS A 80 23.75 0.54 -35.41
N GLY A 81 22.93 1.09 -34.52
CA GLY A 81 22.38 0.34 -33.39
C GLY A 81 21.41 -0.76 -33.87
N LEU A 82 20.75 -1.45 -32.94
CA LEU A 82 19.83 -2.55 -33.26
C LEU A 82 18.46 -2.33 -32.60
N TYR A 83 17.39 -2.43 -33.38
CA TYR A 83 16.02 -2.41 -32.86
C TYR A 83 15.39 -3.79 -33.11
N ILE A 84 15.11 -4.53 -32.05
CA ILE A 84 14.57 -5.89 -32.11
C ILE A 84 13.08 -5.82 -31.75
N TYR A 85 12.20 -6.26 -32.66
CA TYR A 85 10.77 -6.30 -32.39
C TYR A 85 10.14 -7.64 -32.70
N GLY A 86 9.05 -7.97 -32.02
CA GLY A 86 8.30 -9.21 -32.27
C GLY A 86 7.39 -9.57 -31.10
N PRO A 87 6.62 -10.66 -31.21
CA PRO A 87 5.69 -11.10 -30.16
C PRO A 87 6.35 -11.39 -28.80
N VAL A 88 5.55 -11.52 -27.75
CA VAL A 88 6.03 -11.92 -26.42
C VAL A 88 6.54 -13.37 -26.49
N GLY A 89 7.61 -13.67 -25.74
CA GLY A 89 8.16 -15.03 -25.67
C GLY A 89 9.15 -15.40 -26.77
N THR A 90 9.47 -14.51 -27.71
CA THR A 90 10.36 -14.85 -28.84
C THR A 90 11.86 -14.75 -28.54
N GLY A 91 12.26 -14.26 -27.36
CA GLY A 91 13.66 -14.23 -26.91
C GLY A 91 14.39 -12.89 -27.05
N LYS A 92 13.68 -11.78 -27.27
CA LYS A 92 14.25 -10.43 -27.46
C LYS A 92 15.19 -10.00 -26.32
N THR A 93 14.68 -10.00 -25.09
CA THR A 93 15.44 -9.62 -23.89
C THR A 93 16.58 -10.59 -23.61
N MET A 94 16.40 -11.90 -23.87
CA MET A 94 17.45 -12.91 -23.71
C MET A 94 18.65 -12.60 -24.62
N LEU A 95 18.40 -12.38 -25.92
CA LEU A 95 19.45 -12.04 -26.89
C LEU A 95 20.15 -10.73 -26.54
N MET A 96 19.39 -9.73 -26.07
CA MET A 96 19.95 -8.47 -25.60
C MET A 96 20.82 -8.65 -24.33
N LYS A 97 20.42 -9.51 -23.39
CA LYS A 97 21.21 -9.86 -22.20
C LYS A 97 22.53 -10.55 -22.58
N MET A 98 22.50 -11.49 -23.52
CA MET A 98 23.71 -12.12 -24.07
C MET A 98 24.65 -11.07 -24.65
N PHE A 99 24.12 -10.13 -25.44
CA PHE A 99 24.90 -9.04 -26.02
C PHE A 99 25.53 -8.13 -24.95
N ILE A 100 24.75 -7.64 -23.98
CA ILE A 100 25.31 -6.67 -23.01
C ILE A 100 26.37 -7.30 -22.11
N ASN A 101 26.23 -8.59 -21.77
CA ASN A 101 27.24 -9.30 -20.99
C ASN A 101 28.62 -9.27 -21.68
N ARG A 102 28.64 -9.39 -23.01
CA ARG A 102 29.87 -9.26 -23.82
C ARG A 102 30.27 -7.81 -24.07
N ALA A 103 29.29 -6.90 -24.23
CA ALA A 103 29.56 -5.49 -24.51
C ALA A 103 30.20 -4.75 -23.32
N LYS A 104 29.85 -5.13 -22.07
CA LYS A 104 30.44 -4.58 -20.84
C LYS A 104 31.96 -4.73 -20.76
N GLU A 105 32.51 -5.79 -21.36
CA GLU A 105 33.96 -6.02 -21.43
C GLU A 105 34.66 -5.06 -22.40
N LEU A 106 33.91 -4.46 -23.33
CA LEU A 106 34.44 -3.65 -24.43
C LEU A 106 34.22 -2.15 -24.21
N ALA A 107 33.12 -1.76 -23.59
CA ALA A 107 32.69 -0.39 -23.46
C ALA A 107 31.75 -0.17 -22.25
N PRO A 108 31.71 1.03 -21.65
CA PRO A 108 30.72 1.38 -20.64
C PRO A 108 29.30 1.14 -21.17
N SER A 109 28.59 0.19 -20.56
CA SER A 109 27.34 -0.35 -21.07
C SER A 109 26.28 -0.42 -19.97
N ARG A 110 25.04 -0.04 -20.28
CA ARG A 110 23.90 -0.11 -19.36
C ARG A 110 22.70 -0.82 -19.99
N LEU A 111 22.09 -1.71 -19.22
CA LEU A 111 20.78 -2.30 -19.51
C LEU A 111 19.76 -1.62 -18.60
N VAL A 112 18.67 -1.12 -19.17
CA VAL A 112 17.63 -0.41 -18.42
C VAL A 112 16.28 -0.66 -19.06
N HIS A 113 15.22 -0.76 -18.24
CA HIS A 113 13.84 -0.85 -18.72
C HIS A 113 13.33 0.55 -19.12
N TYR A 114 12.41 0.63 -20.09
CA TYR A 114 11.82 1.89 -20.56
C TYR A 114 11.40 2.86 -19.43
N ASP A 115 10.62 2.39 -18.46
CA ASP A 115 10.13 3.26 -17.37
C ASP A 115 11.25 3.81 -16.49
N GLN A 116 12.24 2.97 -16.17
CA GLN A 116 13.40 3.35 -15.37
C GLN A 116 14.29 4.37 -16.12
N PHE A 117 14.35 4.25 -17.44
CA PHE A 117 15.08 5.21 -18.28
C PHE A 117 14.38 6.58 -18.28
N MET A 118 13.05 6.60 -18.39
CA MET A 118 12.26 7.83 -18.33
C MET A 118 12.33 8.51 -16.97
N GLU A 119 12.34 7.72 -15.89
CA GLU A 119 12.53 8.22 -14.53
C GLU A 119 13.91 8.88 -14.33
N ASP A 120 14.97 8.27 -14.84
CA ASP A 120 16.35 8.82 -14.79
C ASP A 120 16.43 10.20 -15.49
N ILE A 121 15.85 10.32 -16.69
CA ILE A 121 15.79 11.60 -17.43
C ILE A 121 15.05 12.66 -16.60
N GLN A 122 13.89 12.33 -16.05
CA GLN A 122 13.10 13.26 -15.25
C GLN A 122 13.89 13.70 -14.01
N ASN A 123 14.53 12.77 -13.30
CA ASN A 123 15.35 13.06 -12.13
C ASN A 123 16.51 14.03 -12.45
N ARG A 124 17.21 13.85 -13.56
CA ARG A 124 18.29 14.75 -14.02
C ARG A 124 17.77 16.14 -14.41
N MET A 125 16.60 16.22 -15.04
CA MET A 125 15.93 17.50 -15.31
C MET A 125 15.60 18.24 -14.01
N TRP A 126 15.13 17.52 -12.99
CA TRP A 126 14.80 18.09 -11.68
C TRP A 126 16.03 18.57 -10.91
N GLN A 127 17.12 17.80 -10.92
CA GLN A 127 18.39 18.19 -10.29
C GLN A 127 18.95 19.48 -10.91
N SER A 128 18.96 19.56 -12.23
CA SER A 128 19.46 20.75 -12.96
C SER A 128 18.63 22.03 -12.71
N ARG A 129 17.39 21.90 -12.23
CA ARG A 129 16.54 23.05 -11.82
C ARG A 129 16.85 23.58 -10.43
N LYS A 130 17.52 22.81 -9.56
CA LYS A 130 17.89 23.23 -8.20
C LYS A 130 19.18 24.04 -8.15
N ASP A 131 20.14 23.77 -9.04
CA ASP A 131 21.42 24.46 -9.08
C ASP A 131 21.26 25.88 -9.64
N SER A 132 21.16 26.85 -8.73
CA SER A 132 20.60 28.19 -8.96
C SER A 132 21.61 29.26 -9.43
N GLN A 133 22.53 28.95 -10.35
CA GLN A 133 23.43 29.99 -10.91
C GLN A 133 23.46 30.11 -12.44
N ARG A 134 23.09 29.10 -13.21
CA ARG A 134 22.82 29.21 -14.67
C ARG A 134 21.86 28.10 -15.10
N SER A 135 20.57 28.29 -14.89
CA SER A 135 19.58 27.27 -15.27
C SER A 135 19.39 27.23 -16.79
N LEU A 136 20.02 26.25 -17.45
CA LEU A 136 19.69 25.87 -18.83
C LEU A 136 18.20 25.51 -18.89
N LYS A 137 17.47 26.02 -19.89
CA LYS A 137 16.03 25.77 -20.07
C LYS A 137 15.78 25.14 -21.44
N GLY A 138 14.74 24.32 -21.52
CA GLY A 138 14.26 23.76 -22.79
C GLY A 138 15.29 22.84 -23.46
N PRO A 139 15.47 22.92 -24.80
CA PRO A 139 16.30 21.99 -25.57
C PRO A 139 17.77 21.89 -25.12
N GLU A 140 18.36 22.97 -24.58
CA GLU A 140 19.75 22.95 -24.10
C GLU A 140 19.95 22.07 -22.87
N LEU A 141 18.93 22.00 -22.00
CA LEU A 141 18.94 21.10 -20.86
C LEU A 141 18.89 19.64 -21.31
N MET A 142 18.07 19.32 -22.32
CA MET A 142 17.98 17.96 -22.86
C MET A 142 19.28 17.52 -23.51
N LYS A 143 19.94 18.42 -24.25
CA LYS A 143 21.27 18.17 -24.82
C LYS A 143 22.30 17.86 -23.75
N LYS A 144 22.28 18.61 -22.64
CA LYS A 144 23.18 18.35 -21.51
C LYS A 144 22.90 16.97 -20.90
N ILE A 145 21.65 16.69 -20.56
CA ILE A 145 21.25 15.40 -19.94
C ILE A 145 21.60 14.22 -20.86
N ALA A 146 21.29 14.32 -22.15
CA ALA A 146 21.64 13.33 -23.15
C ALA A 146 23.16 13.16 -23.27
N GLY A 147 23.91 14.25 -23.23
CA GLY A 147 25.38 14.26 -23.21
C GLY A 147 25.93 13.49 -22.01
N ASP A 148 25.50 13.86 -20.81
CA ASP A 148 25.91 13.25 -19.54
C ASP A 148 25.63 11.73 -19.55
N MET A 149 24.41 11.34 -19.94
CA MET A 149 24.02 9.93 -20.00
C MET A 149 24.81 9.13 -21.04
N ALA A 150 25.15 9.74 -22.18
CA ALA A 150 25.95 9.09 -23.21
C ALA A 150 27.45 9.02 -22.86
N ASP A 151 27.96 9.95 -22.05
CA ASP A 151 29.32 9.89 -21.48
C ASP A 151 29.45 8.79 -20.43
N GLU A 152 28.43 8.62 -19.60
CA GLU A 152 28.36 7.52 -18.64
C GLU A 152 28.27 6.15 -19.33
N HIS A 153 27.48 6.07 -20.41
CA HIS A 153 27.18 4.81 -21.09
C HIS A 153 27.25 4.96 -22.61
N SER A 154 28.38 4.58 -23.19
CA SER A 154 28.57 4.51 -24.64
C SER A 154 27.72 3.42 -25.34
N VAL A 155 27.24 2.41 -24.60
CA VAL A 155 26.31 1.40 -25.10
C VAL A 155 25.07 1.36 -24.21
N LEU A 156 23.91 1.65 -24.78
CA LEU A 156 22.63 1.59 -24.08
C LEU A 156 21.79 0.43 -24.63
N CYS A 157 21.42 -0.49 -23.75
CA CYS A 157 20.45 -1.54 -24.00
C CYS A 157 19.11 -1.13 -23.34
N LEU A 158 18.13 -0.71 -24.14
CA LEU A 158 16.83 -0.24 -23.67
C LEU A 158 15.75 -1.30 -23.89
N ASP A 159 15.30 -1.92 -22.81
CA ASP A 159 14.31 -3.00 -22.85
C ASP A 159 12.88 -2.47 -22.89
N GLU A 160 12.01 -3.19 -23.59
CA GLU A 160 10.56 -2.97 -23.68
C GLU A 160 10.16 -1.52 -23.97
N ILE A 161 10.62 -0.97 -25.10
CA ILE A 161 10.11 0.32 -25.58
C ILE A 161 8.62 0.18 -25.86
N GLN A 162 7.80 0.89 -25.07
CA GLN A 162 6.35 0.97 -25.23
C GLN A 162 5.97 2.43 -25.49
N MET A 163 5.64 2.78 -26.74
CA MET A 163 5.12 4.09 -27.12
C MET A 163 3.72 3.93 -27.70
N GLN A 164 2.71 3.97 -26.84
CA GLN A 164 1.30 4.02 -27.25
C GLN A 164 0.70 5.36 -26.81
N ASP A 165 -0.06 6.00 -27.69
CA ASP A 165 -0.76 7.26 -27.43
C ASP A 165 -2.11 6.98 -26.75
N VAL A 166 -2.44 7.76 -25.72
CA VAL A 166 -3.77 7.77 -25.08
C VAL A 166 -4.15 9.24 -24.89
N GLY A 167 -4.89 9.82 -25.85
CA GLY A 167 -5.62 11.08 -25.68
C GLY A 167 -5.78 11.97 -26.92
N GLU A 168 -7.03 12.17 -27.38
CA GLU A 168 -7.43 13.36 -28.16
C GLU A 168 -7.62 14.57 -27.22
N PHE A 169 -7.26 15.76 -27.72
CA PHE A 169 -7.05 17.00 -26.97
C PHE A 169 -8.36 17.73 -26.62
N ASN A 170 -8.57 18.03 -25.33
CA ASN A 170 -9.54 19.02 -24.87
C ASN A 170 -8.81 20.35 -24.58
N PRO A 171 -9.10 21.48 -25.25
CA PRO A 171 -8.27 22.69 -25.20
C PRO A 171 -8.27 23.46 -23.87
N LEU A 172 -8.93 22.97 -22.82
CA LEU A 172 -9.09 23.66 -21.54
C LEU A 172 -8.44 22.97 -20.34
N ASP A 173 -7.86 21.78 -20.51
CA ASP A 173 -7.16 21.06 -19.43
C ASP A 173 -5.64 21.16 -19.59
N ASP A 174 -5.01 21.98 -18.75
CA ASP A 174 -3.55 22.15 -18.64
C ASP A 174 -2.84 20.90 -18.02
N LEU A 175 -3.48 19.72 -18.06
CA LEU A 175 -3.08 18.52 -17.31
C LEU A 175 -2.99 17.20 -18.11
N THR A 176 -3.28 17.14 -19.40
CA THR A 176 -3.13 15.90 -20.25
C THR A 176 -1.76 15.80 -20.96
N SER A 177 -0.71 16.38 -20.38
CA SER A 177 0.64 16.41 -20.95
C SER A 177 1.64 15.45 -20.29
N GLN A 178 1.28 14.19 -19.97
CA GLN A 178 2.26 13.21 -19.45
C GLN A 178 2.66 12.12 -20.45
N THR A 179 1.74 11.53 -21.21
CA THR A 179 2.05 10.51 -22.22
C THR A 179 2.72 11.11 -23.46
N THR A 180 2.17 12.22 -23.97
CA THR A 180 2.75 12.96 -25.11
C THR A 180 4.08 13.63 -24.76
N ALA A 181 4.22 14.17 -23.53
CA ALA A 181 5.47 14.75 -23.08
C ALA A 181 6.57 13.71 -22.90
N SER A 182 6.23 12.49 -22.48
CA SER A 182 7.19 11.38 -22.33
C SER A 182 7.75 10.92 -23.67
N ALA A 183 6.90 10.76 -24.70
CA ALA A 183 7.36 10.41 -26.05
C ALA A 183 8.24 11.51 -26.69
N ILE A 184 7.87 12.78 -26.53
CA ILE A 184 8.66 13.94 -27.00
C ILE A 184 9.99 14.05 -26.24
N LEU A 185 9.97 13.83 -24.92
CA LEU A 185 11.15 13.85 -24.07
C LEU A 185 12.13 12.74 -24.44
N MET A 186 11.63 11.51 -24.59
CA MET A 186 12.43 10.36 -25.02
C MET A 186 13.06 10.60 -26.38
N ARG A 187 12.27 11.12 -27.34
CA ARG A 187 12.76 11.52 -28.66
C ARG A 187 13.95 12.46 -28.51
N GLN A 188 13.79 13.58 -27.80
CA GLN A 188 14.84 14.59 -27.66
C GLN A 188 16.12 14.03 -27.04
N VAL A 189 16.01 13.19 -26.01
CA VAL A 189 17.19 12.62 -25.35
C VAL A 189 17.86 11.58 -26.25
N LEU A 190 17.11 10.60 -26.78
CA LEU A 190 17.70 9.55 -27.60
C LEU A 190 18.26 10.08 -28.93
N GLU A 191 17.61 11.04 -29.57
CA GLU A 191 18.14 11.68 -30.80
C GLU A 191 19.52 12.30 -30.53
N GLU A 192 19.67 13.05 -29.44
CA GLU A 192 20.93 13.67 -29.05
C GLU A 192 22.00 12.64 -28.67
N MET A 193 21.63 11.59 -27.92
CA MET A 193 22.56 10.48 -27.62
C MET A 193 23.02 9.78 -28.91
N MET A 194 22.12 9.46 -29.82
CA MET A 194 22.42 8.80 -31.11
C MET A 194 23.17 9.69 -32.11
N ASN A 195 23.27 10.99 -31.86
CA ASN A 195 24.09 11.90 -32.67
C ASN A 195 25.58 11.82 -32.30
N ARG A 196 25.91 11.25 -31.15
CA ARG A 196 27.30 10.98 -30.79
C ARG A 196 27.89 9.83 -31.60
N LYS A 197 29.17 10.00 -31.98
CA LYS A 197 29.88 9.05 -32.85
C LYS A 197 30.24 7.73 -32.15
N ASP A 198 30.38 7.76 -30.83
CA ASP A 198 30.81 6.66 -29.98
C ASP A 198 29.64 5.91 -29.33
N PHE A 199 28.42 6.45 -29.40
CA PHE A 199 27.23 5.89 -28.78
C PHE A 199 26.56 4.80 -29.63
N CYS A 200 26.05 3.75 -28.97
CA CYS A 200 25.36 2.63 -29.60
C CYS A 200 24.08 2.28 -28.82
N LEU A 201 22.94 2.21 -29.50
CA LEU A 201 21.65 1.80 -28.92
C LEU A 201 21.26 0.40 -29.39
N VAL A 202 20.92 -0.47 -28.46
CA VAL A 202 20.22 -1.74 -28.71
C VAL A 202 18.89 -1.67 -27.97
N SER A 203 17.78 -1.94 -28.64
CA SER A 203 16.47 -1.87 -27.98
C SER A 203 15.54 -3.00 -28.37
N THR A 204 14.61 -3.32 -27.48
CA THR A 204 13.56 -4.31 -27.72
C THR A 204 12.18 -3.66 -27.68
N SER A 205 11.23 -4.18 -28.47
CA SER A 205 9.82 -3.78 -28.38
C SER A 205 8.89 -4.91 -28.85
N ASN A 206 7.61 -4.83 -28.48
CA ASN A 206 6.57 -5.67 -29.06
C ASN A 206 5.97 -5.07 -30.34
N LEU A 207 6.27 -3.80 -30.63
CA LEU A 207 5.78 -3.06 -31.79
C LEU A 207 6.89 -2.87 -32.82
N ASN A 208 6.52 -2.84 -34.10
CA ASN A 208 7.43 -2.35 -35.13
C ASN A 208 7.67 -0.84 -34.91
N VAL A 209 8.82 -0.32 -35.35
CA VAL A 209 9.11 1.12 -35.36
C VAL A 209 8.02 1.92 -36.08
N GLU A 210 7.46 1.37 -37.17
CA GLU A 210 6.36 1.99 -37.90
C GLU A 210 5.06 2.05 -37.10
N ASP A 211 4.86 1.13 -36.16
CA ASP A 211 3.66 1.03 -35.33
C ASP A 211 3.73 1.85 -34.03
N LEU A 212 4.90 2.40 -33.69
CA LEU A 212 5.05 3.30 -32.54
C LEU A 212 4.20 4.57 -32.75
N CYS A 213 3.30 4.93 -31.82
CA CYS A 213 2.47 6.13 -31.92
C CYS A 213 1.73 6.32 -33.27
N SER A 214 1.03 5.29 -33.76
CA SER A 214 0.35 5.31 -35.07
C SER A 214 -0.93 6.18 -35.12
N LYS A 215 -1.44 6.68 -34.00
CA LYS A 215 -2.68 7.50 -33.89
C LYS A 215 -2.49 8.64 -32.86
N GLY A 216 -3.16 9.78 -33.05
CA GLY A 216 -3.25 10.89 -32.09
C GLY A 216 -2.77 12.28 -32.55
N LEU A 217 -3.02 13.33 -31.74
CA LEU A 217 -2.89 14.76 -32.10
C LEU A 217 -1.46 15.20 -32.46
N HIS A 218 -0.46 14.45 -31.98
CA HIS A 218 0.97 14.73 -32.18
C HIS A 218 1.68 13.67 -33.04
N ALA A 219 0.94 12.80 -33.73
CA ALA A 219 1.52 11.80 -34.64
C ALA A 219 2.49 12.43 -35.66
N HIS A 220 2.23 13.65 -36.13
CA HIS A 220 3.14 14.40 -37.01
C HIS A 220 4.49 14.76 -36.36
N ARG A 221 4.53 15.02 -35.03
CA ARG A 221 5.77 15.36 -34.30
C ARG A 221 6.58 14.13 -33.92
N ILE A 222 5.99 12.93 -33.96
CA ILE A 222 6.68 11.65 -33.68
C ILE A 222 7.10 10.95 -34.99
N GLY A 223 6.45 11.27 -36.13
CA GLY A 223 6.85 10.77 -37.45
C GLY A 223 8.34 11.00 -37.78
N ASP A 224 8.87 12.18 -37.45
CA ASP A 224 10.30 12.49 -37.62
C ASP A 224 11.23 11.58 -36.81
N PHE A 225 10.79 11.13 -35.62
CA PHE A 225 11.58 10.24 -34.76
C PHE A 225 11.67 8.83 -35.34
N LYS A 226 10.58 8.33 -35.95
CA LYS A 226 10.61 7.04 -36.68
C LYS A 226 11.68 7.05 -37.76
N ASN A 227 11.78 8.16 -38.51
CA ASN A 227 12.83 8.34 -39.52
C ASN A 227 14.23 8.31 -38.91
N VAL A 228 14.43 8.90 -37.73
CA VAL A 228 15.73 8.85 -37.02
C VAL A 228 16.05 7.42 -36.57
N LEU A 229 15.10 6.72 -35.95
CA LEU A 229 15.26 5.32 -35.53
C LEU A 229 15.59 4.43 -36.72
N SER A 230 14.83 4.50 -37.82
CA SER A 230 15.06 3.70 -39.03
C SER A 230 16.39 4.03 -39.74
N LYS A 231 16.89 5.27 -39.62
CA LYS A 231 18.18 5.68 -40.19
C LYS A 231 19.37 5.20 -39.35
N LYS A 232 19.25 5.25 -38.02
CA LYS A 232 20.33 5.00 -37.05
C LYS A 232 20.35 3.57 -36.51
N LEU A 233 19.22 2.87 -36.52
CA LEU A 233 19.09 1.49 -36.04
C LEU A 233 18.83 0.55 -37.21
N LYS A 234 19.41 -0.63 -37.13
CA LYS A 234 19.00 -1.77 -37.95
C LYS A 234 17.78 -2.40 -37.29
N VAL A 235 16.63 -2.29 -37.94
CA VAL A 235 15.38 -2.91 -37.46
C VAL A 235 15.37 -4.39 -37.84
N VAL A 236 15.18 -5.28 -36.87
CA VAL A 236 15.15 -6.72 -37.07
C VAL A 236 13.92 -7.32 -36.40
N ALA A 237 13.06 -7.96 -37.20
CA ALA A 237 11.95 -8.74 -36.70
C ALA A 237 12.46 -10.06 -36.09
N LEU A 238 11.98 -10.34 -34.88
CA LEU A 238 12.13 -11.61 -34.18
C LEU A 238 10.76 -12.29 -34.12
N ASP A 239 10.35 -12.79 -35.29
CA ASP A 239 9.17 -13.62 -35.45
C ASP A 239 9.59 -15.09 -35.29
N SER A 240 9.59 -15.52 -34.04
CA SER A 240 9.91 -16.89 -33.64
C SER A 240 8.76 -17.46 -32.82
N LYS A 241 8.67 -18.78 -32.73
CA LYS A 241 7.79 -19.43 -31.75
C LYS A 241 8.26 -19.06 -30.35
N ASP A 242 7.34 -19.06 -29.40
CA ASP A 242 7.72 -18.91 -27.99
C ASP A 242 8.67 -20.05 -27.62
N TYR A 243 9.96 -19.73 -27.51
CA TYR A 243 11.02 -20.72 -27.28
C TYR A 243 10.88 -21.41 -25.92
N ARG A 244 10.06 -20.85 -25.01
CA ARG A 244 9.80 -21.39 -23.68
C ARG A 244 8.86 -22.60 -23.71
N THR A 245 8.09 -22.79 -24.80
CA THR A 245 7.11 -23.89 -24.91
C THR A 245 7.74 -25.28 -25.08
N GLY A 246 9.02 -25.37 -25.48
CA GLY A 246 9.73 -26.64 -25.69
C GLY A 246 10.46 -27.21 -24.46
N LEU A 247 10.67 -26.41 -23.41
CA LEU A 247 11.49 -26.76 -22.24
C LEU A 247 10.90 -27.86 -21.33
N SER A 248 9.60 -28.13 -21.45
CA SER A 248 8.84 -28.93 -20.48
C SER A 248 8.95 -30.47 -20.67
N THR A 249 9.49 -30.95 -21.80
CA THR A 249 9.32 -32.37 -22.20
C THR A 249 10.49 -33.31 -21.94
N THR A 250 11.64 -32.82 -21.47
CA THR A 250 12.88 -33.63 -21.35
C THR A 250 13.45 -33.72 -19.94
N GLU A 251 12.72 -33.31 -18.91
CA GLU A 251 13.26 -33.22 -17.55
C GLU A 251 13.06 -34.49 -16.71
N LYS A 252 14.12 -34.88 -15.97
CA LYS A 252 14.11 -36.01 -15.04
C LYS A 252 13.13 -35.74 -13.87
N PRO A 253 12.49 -36.78 -13.29
CA PRO A 253 11.50 -36.63 -12.22
C PRO A 253 11.99 -35.85 -11.00
N GLU A 254 13.29 -35.90 -10.71
CA GLU A 254 13.95 -35.28 -9.54
C GLU A 254 14.05 -33.74 -9.56
N HIS A 255 13.71 -33.06 -10.66
CA HIS A 255 13.84 -31.59 -10.77
C HIS A 255 12.53 -30.86 -11.04
N ARG A 256 11.38 -31.52 -10.85
CA ARG A 256 10.08 -30.86 -11.01
C ARG A 256 9.88 -29.82 -9.90
N VAL A 257 9.54 -28.60 -10.29
CA VAL A 257 9.26 -27.49 -9.36
C VAL A 257 7.79 -27.07 -9.36
N PHE A 258 7.02 -27.52 -10.35
CA PHE A 258 5.58 -27.31 -10.47
C PHE A 258 4.83 -28.64 -10.40
N PHE A 259 3.87 -28.71 -9.49
CA PHE A 259 3.13 -29.94 -9.20
C PHE A 259 1.62 -29.71 -9.38
N SER A 260 0.95 -30.64 -10.06
CA SER A 260 -0.53 -30.63 -10.19
C SER A 260 -1.05 -32.07 -10.34
N PRO A 261 -2.28 -32.37 -9.88
CA PRO A 261 -3.17 -31.50 -9.11
C PRO A 261 -2.72 -31.34 -7.65
N ASN A 262 -3.35 -30.44 -6.89
CA ASN A 262 -3.15 -30.30 -5.45
C ASN A 262 -3.58 -31.60 -4.74
N ASN A 263 -2.62 -32.49 -4.46
CA ASN A 263 -2.84 -33.74 -3.74
C ASN A 263 -1.71 -33.96 -2.72
N THR A 264 -1.92 -34.90 -1.80
CA THR A 264 -0.98 -35.17 -0.70
C THR A 264 0.40 -35.64 -1.20
N GLU A 265 0.47 -36.31 -2.35
CA GLU A 265 1.75 -36.76 -2.92
C GLU A 265 2.58 -35.58 -3.45
N ASN A 266 1.96 -34.70 -4.21
CA ASN A 266 2.58 -33.48 -4.74
C ASN A 266 2.98 -32.50 -3.64
N GLN A 267 2.18 -32.39 -2.57
CA GLN A 267 2.55 -31.62 -1.38
C GLN A 267 3.82 -32.18 -0.70
N LYS A 268 3.95 -33.51 -0.60
CA LYS A 268 5.18 -34.13 -0.07
C LYS A 268 6.39 -33.88 -0.96
N GLN A 269 6.22 -33.83 -2.28
CA GLN A 269 7.32 -33.59 -3.21
C GLN A 269 7.85 -32.14 -3.12
N ILE A 270 6.96 -31.15 -3.08
CA ILE A 270 7.38 -29.74 -2.91
C ILE A 270 7.99 -29.49 -1.52
N GLU A 271 7.51 -30.18 -0.48
CA GLU A 271 8.08 -30.14 0.87
C GLU A 271 9.52 -30.68 0.89
N ARG A 272 9.78 -31.82 0.23
CA ARG A 272 11.14 -32.36 0.09
C ARG A 272 12.07 -31.38 -0.60
N LEU A 273 11.62 -30.74 -1.68
CA LEU A 273 12.41 -29.74 -2.40
C LEU A 273 12.77 -28.55 -1.49
N PHE A 274 11.82 -28.04 -0.71
CA PHE A 274 12.08 -26.95 0.24
C PHE A 274 13.07 -27.37 1.33
N GLN A 275 12.94 -28.59 1.86
CA GLN A 275 13.86 -29.15 2.85
C GLN A 275 15.27 -29.37 2.29
N GLU A 276 15.40 -29.81 1.04
CA GLU A 276 16.69 -29.98 0.37
C GLU A 276 17.42 -28.64 0.15
N LEU A 277 16.68 -27.59 -0.25
CA LEU A 277 17.26 -26.25 -0.46
C LEU A 277 17.62 -25.55 0.86
N SER A 278 16.83 -25.76 1.92
CA SER A 278 17.11 -25.28 3.28
C SER A 278 18.06 -26.18 4.09
N GLN A 279 18.38 -27.36 3.57
CA GLN A 279 19.28 -28.36 4.15
C GLN A 279 18.98 -28.77 5.59
N TYR A 280 17.70 -28.76 5.96
CA TYR A 280 17.26 -29.11 7.32
C TYR A 280 17.82 -28.22 8.43
N GLU A 281 18.42 -27.06 8.11
CA GLU A 281 18.72 -26.01 9.10
C GLU A 281 17.43 -25.31 9.56
N MET A 282 17.48 -24.58 10.68
CA MET A 282 16.31 -23.98 11.35
C MET A 282 15.35 -23.26 10.39
N VAL A 283 14.27 -23.94 10.02
CA VAL A 283 13.11 -23.33 9.39
C VAL A 283 12.48 -22.43 10.43
N ARG A 284 12.46 -21.13 10.18
CA ARG A 284 11.81 -20.16 11.06
C ARG A 284 10.36 -20.06 10.65
N GLU A 285 9.47 -20.40 11.56
CA GLU A 285 8.04 -20.24 11.38
C GLU A 285 7.63 -18.79 11.68
N ASP A 286 6.62 -18.29 10.97
CA ASP A 286 6.02 -16.97 11.16
C ASP A 286 7.02 -15.81 11.21
N THR A 287 8.06 -15.86 10.34
CA THR A 287 9.06 -14.80 10.30
C THR A 287 8.44 -13.53 9.72
N LEU A 288 8.43 -12.45 10.51
CA LEU A 288 7.94 -11.16 10.02
C LEU A 288 8.91 -10.54 9.03
N ILE A 289 8.41 -10.24 7.84
CA ILE A 289 9.07 -9.42 6.84
C ILE A 289 8.38 -8.07 6.72
N ASP A 290 9.17 -7.01 6.55
CA ASP A 290 8.67 -5.66 6.40
C ASP A 290 8.32 -5.42 4.93
N LEU A 291 7.02 -5.29 4.63
CA LEU A 291 6.52 -4.88 3.30
C LEU A 291 6.38 -3.35 3.22
N SER A 292 5.78 -2.84 2.14
CA SER A 292 5.77 -1.39 1.89
C SER A 292 4.91 -0.62 2.89
N THR A 293 3.90 -1.26 3.47
CA THR A 293 2.88 -0.62 4.34
C THR A 293 2.63 -1.33 5.66
N PHE A 294 3.06 -2.58 5.83
CA PHE A 294 2.90 -3.38 7.05
C PHE A 294 3.93 -4.52 7.10
N SER A 295 4.07 -5.21 8.23
CA SER A 295 4.88 -6.42 8.32
C SER A 295 4.01 -7.66 8.11
N MET A 296 4.41 -8.56 7.20
CA MET A 296 3.73 -9.82 6.89
C MET A 296 4.50 -10.98 7.52
N ALA A 297 3.79 -11.95 8.11
CA ALA A 297 4.41 -13.21 8.51
C ALA A 297 4.65 -14.08 7.28
N VAL A 298 5.87 -14.58 7.15
CA VAL A 298 6.22 -15.65 6.23
C VAL A 298 6.00 -16.96 6.97
N PRO A 299 5.00 -17.78 6.59
CA PRO A 299 4.64 -18.98 7.33
C PRO A 299 5.84 -19.88 7.61
N ARG A 300 6.69 -20.10 6.60
CA ARG A 300 7.97 -20.80 6.79
C ARG A 300 9.06 -20.14 5.96
N MET A 301 10.18 -19.83 6.62
CA MET A 301 11.37 -19.29 5.99
C MET A 301 12.55 -20.22 6.20
N GLY A 302 13.15 -20.68 5.10
CA GLY A 302 14.39 -21.45 5.08
C GLY A 302 15.60 -20.56 4.80
N THR A 303 16.78 -20.99 5.23
CA THR A 303 18.05 -20.36 4.86
C THR A 303 18.91 -21.36 4.10
N MET A 304 19.52 -20.93 3.01
CA MET A 304 20.36 -21.75 2.14
C MET A 304 21.82 -21.72 2.59
N LYS A 305 22.64 -22.64 2.07
CA LYS A 305 24.08 -22.77 2.35
C LYS A 305 24.90 -21.48 2.16
N ASP A 306 24.46 -20.62 1.25
CA ASP A 306 25.13 -19.37 0.89
C ASP A 306 24.56 -18.15 1.66
N GLY A 307 23.67 -18.39 2.62
CA GLY A 307 23.06 -17.36 3.47
C GLY A 307 21.81 -16.69 2.89
N ARG A 308 21.38 -17.05 1.66
CA ARG A 308 20.14 -16.51 1.07
C ARG A 308 18.90 -17.16 1.67
N HIS A 309 17.80 -16.42 1.74
CA HIS A 309 16.53 -16.93 2.29
C HIS A 309 15.61 -17.47 1.19
N ILE A 310 14.80 -18.45 1.57
CA ILE A 310 13.68 -18.98 0.76
C ILE A 310 12.39 -18.88 1.58
N ALA A 311 11.29 -18.54 0.91
CA ALA A 311 9.99 -18.37 1.56
C ALA A 311 8.98 -19.41 1.10
N TRP A 312 8.09 -19.77 2.01
CA TRP A 312 6.97 -20.67 1.78
C TRP A 312 5.67 -19.96 2.13
N PHE A 313 4.78 -19.87 1.15
CA PHE A 313 3.47 -19.24 1.26
C PHE A 313 2.39 -20.16 0.71
N ASP A 314 1.19 -20.03 1.25
CA ASP A 314 -0.02 -20.42 0.54
C ASP A 314 -0.40 -19.34 -0.49
N PHE A 315 -1.13 -19.71 -1.54
CA PHE A 315 -1.69 -18.75 -2.49
C PHE A 315 -2.53 -17.67 -1.78
N ASP A 316 -3.23 -18.06 -0.71
CA ASP A 316 -4.09 -17.14 0.04
C ASP A 316 -3.31 -16.05 0.77
N ASP A 317 -2.10 -16.36 1.27
CA ASP A 317 -1.22 -15.40 1.95
C ASP A 317 -0.82 -14.24 1.04
N LEU A 318 -0.69 -14.52 -0.26
CA LEU A 318 -0.20 -13.58 -1.27
C LEU A 318 -1.33 -12.92 -2.05
N CYS A 319 -2.19 -13.72 -2.68
CA CYS A 319 -3.15 -13.26 -3.70
C CYS A 319 -4.56 -13.01 -3.16
N ASN A 320 -4.94 -13.61 -2.03
CA ASN A 320 -6.18 -13.26 -1.30
C ASN A 320 -5.97 -12.20 -0.21
N ASN A 321 -4.72 -11.77 0.00
CA ASN A 321 -4.37 -10.66 0.87
C ASN A 321 -4.25 -9.34 0.09
N LYS A 322 -4.23 -8.20 0.80
CA LYS A 322 -4.19 -6.84 0.19
C LYS A 322 -2.78 -6.42 -0.25
N LEU A 323 -2.05 -7.31 -0.91
CA LEU A 323 -0.71 -7.01 -1.43
C LEU A 323 -0.76 -6.27 -2.77
N GLY A 324 0.07 -5.23 -2.89
CA GLY A 324 0.28 -4.47 -4.13
C GLY A 324 1.59 -4.82 -4.84
N ALA A 325 1.79 -4.23 -6.02
CA ALA A 325 3.02 -4.44 -6.81
C ALA A 325 4.30 -4.11 -6.03
N SER A 326 4.28 -3.05 -5.21
CA SER A 326 5.40 -2.65 -4.34
C SER A 326 5.75 -3.71 -3.29
N ASP A 327 4.76 -4.44 -2.78
CA ASP A 327 4.97 -5.50 -1.80
C ASP A 327 5.60 -6.73 -2.46
N TYR A 328 5.14 -7.10 -3.65
CA TYR A 328 5.75 -8.17 -4.44
C TYR A 328 7.20 -7.88 -4.83
N ILE A 329 7.54 -6.61 -5.06
CA ILE A 329 8.93 -6.18 -5.27
C ILE A 329 9.79 -6.48 -4.03
N ILE A 330 9.26 -6.22 -2.83
CA ILE A 330 9.99 -6.45 -1.58
C ILE A 330 10.18 -7.95 -1.36
N ILE A 331 9.12 -8.75 -1.51
CA ILE A 331 9.19 -10.21 -1.45
C ILE A 331 10.24 -10.74 -2.43
N ALA A 332 10.23 -10.25 -3.67
CA ALA A 332 11.18 -10.65 -4.69
C ALA A 332 12.63 -10.18 -4.44
N LYS A 333 12.85 -9.20 -3.56
CA LYS A 333 14.20 -8.77 -3.14
C LYS A 333 14.73 -9.58 -1.96
N GLN A 334 13.84 -10.14 -1.15
CA GLN A 334 14.18 -10.74 0.13
C GLN A 334 14.45 -12.25 0.03
N PHE A 335 13.91 -12.89 -0.99
CA PHE A 335 14.01 -14.34 -1.18
C PHE A 335 14.69 -14.70 -2.50
N ALA A 336 15.57 -15.70 -2.44
CA ALA A 336 16.16 -16.32 -3.62
C ALA A 336 15.19 -17.30 -4.30
N ALA A 337 14.27 -17.89 -3.53
CA ALA A 337 13.19 -18.73 -4.04
C ALA A 337 11.90 -18.54 -3.22
N VAL A 338 10.76 -18.59 -3.89
CA VAL A 338 9.42 -18.46 -3.30
C VAL A 338 8.59 -19.69 -3.67
N PHE A 339 8.12 -20.40 -2.66
CA PHE A 339 7.25 -21.56 -2.76
C PHE A 339 5.79 -21.12 -2.56
N ILE A 340 4.91 -21.40 -3.52
CA ILE A 340 3.51 -20.95 -3.51
C ILE A 340 2.60 -22.17 -3.60
N LEU A 341 1.93 -22.51 -2.51
CA LEU A 341 1.06 -23.68 -2.44
C LEU A 341 -0.38 -23.36 -2.80
N ASN A 342 -1.10 -24.41 -3.18
CA ASN A 342 -2.53 -24.43 -3.38
C ASN A 342 -3.06 -23.37 -4.37
N VAL A 343 -2.30 -23.08 -5.43
CA VAL A 343 -2.73 -22.14 -6.47
C VAL A 343 -4.01 -22.68 -7.11
N PRO A 344 -5.15 -21.98 -6.99
CA PRO A 344 -6.42 -22.46 -7.51
C PRO A 344 -6.50 -22.26 -9.02
N LYS A 345 -7.48 -22.91 -9.65
CA LYS A 345 -7.85 -22.57 -11.03
C LYS A 345 -8.34 -21.11 -11.11
N LEU A 346 -7.72 -20.32 -11.98
CA LEU A 346 -8.00 -18.88 -12.12
C LEU A 346 -9.02 -18.65 -13.24
N THR A 347 -10.29 -18.50 -12.84
CA THR A 347 -11.44 -18.24 -13.74
C THR A 347 -11.88 -16.78 -13.65
N ASN A 348 -12.86 -16.37 -14.48
CA ASN A 348 -13.47 -15.01 -14.42
C ASN A 348 -13.96 -14.60 -13.03
N GLN A 349 -14.41 -15.56 -12.20
CA GLN A 349 -14.85 -15.29 -10.82
C GLN A 349 -13.70 -14.94 -9.87
N LYS A 350 -12.45 -15.26 -10.24
CA LYS A 350 -11.22 -14.97 -9.50
C LYS A 350 -10.32 -13.99 -10.27
N SER A 351 -10.90 -13.06 -11.02
CA SER A 351 -10.18 -12.12 -11.88
C SER A 351 -9.21 -11.22 -11.11
N ASP A 352 -9.60 -10.74 -9.93
CA ASP A 352 -8.74 -9.94 -9.04
C ASP A 352 -7.53 -10.73 -8.53
N GLN A 353 -7.75 -11.98 -8.11
CA GLN A 353 -6.68 -12.89 -7.70
C GLN A 353 -5.76 -13.22 -8.87
N ALA A 354 -6.31 -13.41 -10.07
CA ALA A 354 -5.53 -13.65 -11.28
C ALA A 354 -4.62 -12.45 -11.60
N LYS A 355 -5.14 -11.22 -11.52
CA LYS A 355 -4.35 -9.98 -11.69
C LYS A 355 -3.22 -9.86 -10.68
N ARG A 356 -3.49 -10.18 -9.41
CA ARG A 356 -2.48 -10.18 -8.34
C ARG A 356 -1.41 -11.24 -8.58
N PHE A 357 -1.80 -12.45 -8.96
CA PHE A 357 -0.87 -13.54 -9.27
C PHE A 357 0.00 -13.20 -10.48
N ILE A 358 -0.57 -12.62 -11.54
CA ILE A 358 0.17 -12.10 -12.70
C ILE A 358 1.23 -11.07 -12.26
N SER A 359 0.83 -10.09 -11.44
CA SER A 359 1.74 -9.06 -10.92
C SER A 359 2.86 -9.65 -10.06
N LEU A 360 2.55 -10.61 -9.20
CA LEU A 360 3.53 -11.32 -8.37
C LEU A 360 4.57 -12.04 -9.23
N ILE A 361 4.13 -12.90 -10.17
CA ILE A 361 5.04 -13.65 -11.05
C ILE A 361 5.90 -12.70 -11.88
N ASP A 362 5.34 -11.58 -12.32
CA ASP A 362 6.09 -10.57 -13.06
C ASP A 362 7.25 -9.99 -12.24
N GLN A 363 7.03 -9.67 -10.97
CA GLN A 363 8.07 -9.11 -10.10
C GLN A 363 9.14 -10.14 -9.73
N LEU A 364 8.75 -11.40 -9.54
CA LEU A 364 9.66 -12.52 -9.26
C LEU A 364 10.53 -12.82 -10.48
N TYR A 365 9.91 -12.95 -11.66
CA TYR A 365 10.61 -13.20 -12.93
C TYR A 365 11.62 -12.10 -13.26
N LEU A 366 11.23 -10.82 -13.10
CA LEU A 366 12.10 -9.67 -13.38
C LEU A 366 13.40 -9.68 -12.56
N ARG A 367 13.36 -10.27 -11.35
CA ARG A 367 14.46 -10.31 -10.39
C ARG A 367 15.17 -11.67 -10.32
N ASP A 368 14.85 -12.57 -11.24
CA ASP A 368 15.41 -13.92 -11.30
C ASP A 368 15.16 -14.76 -10.03
N VAL A 369 14.06 -14.50 -9.33
CA VAL A 369 13.64 -15.27 -8.15
C VAL A 369 13.03 -16.58 -8.60
N LYS A 370 13.45 -17.69 -7.98
CA LYS A 370 12.93 -19.01 -8.35
C LYS A 370 11.57 -19.27 -7.74
N VAL A 371 10.71 -19.97 -8.47
CA VAL A 371 9.33 -20.20 -8.06
C VAL A 371 8.99 -21.67 -8.17
N ALA A 372 8.52 -22.26 -7.08
CA ALA A 372 7.99 -23.61 -7.02
C ALA A 372 6.53 -23.55 -6.56
N CYS A 373 5.64 -24.32 -7.19
CA CYS A 373 4.20 -24.21 -6.95
C CYS A 373 3.49 -25.56 -6.90
N THR A 374 2.43 -25.64 -6.10
CA THR A 374 1.38 -26.65 -6.30
C THR A 374 0.13 -25.98 -6.85
N MET A 375 -0.46 -26.59 -7.88
CA MET A 375 -1.61 -26.03 -8.61
C MET A 375 -2.77 -27.02 -8.66
N GLU A 376 -4.00 -26.51 -8.61
CA GLU A 376 -5.23 -27.30 -8.72
C GLU A 376 -5.33 -28.01 -10.07
N VAL A 377 -4.90 -27.33 -11.13
CA VAL A 377 -4.87 -27.82 -12.51
C VAL A 377 -3.48 -27.66 -13.11
N PRO A 378 -3.13 -28.42 -14.17
CA PRO A 378 -1.88 -28.20 -14.91
C PRO A 378 -1.73 -26.75 -15.37
N LEU A 379 -0.49 -26.26 -15.45
CA LEU A 379 -0.16 -24.89 -15.85
C LEU A 379 -0.85 -24.47 -17.17
N ASP A 380 -1.05 -25.43 -18.08
CA ASP A 380 -1.73 -25.21 -19.35
C ASP A 380 -3.20 -24.83 -19.25
N SER A 381 -3.84 -25.22 -18.15
CA SER A 381 -5.25 -24.97 -17.85
C SER A 381 -5.45 -23.99 -16.68
N LEU A 382 -4.36 -23.38 -16.18
CA LEU A 382 -4.38 -22.56 -14.96
C LEU A 382 -5.23 -21.30 -15.12
N PHE A 383 -5.11 -20.62 -16.27
CA PHE A 383 -5.89 -19.44 -16.62
C PHE A 383 -7.04 -19.83 -17.57
N GLN A 384 -8.29 -19.65 -17.14
CA GLN A 384 -9.50 -19.79 -17.96
C GLN A 384 -10.36 -18.53 -17.82
N ILE A 385 -9.89 -17.45 -18.45
CA ILE A 385 -10.59 -16.17 -18.50
C ILE A 385 -11.31 -16.14 -19.86
N GLU A 386 -12.61 -16.48 -19.87
CA GLU A 386 -13.41 -16.50 -21.11
C GLU A 386 -14.05 -15.13 -21.38
N ARG A 387 -14.23 -14.82 -22.68
CA ARG A 387 -14.92 -13.62 -23.15
C ARG A 387 -16.39 -13.69 -22.71
N LEU A 388 -16.91 -12.66 -22.03
CA LEU A 388 -18.36 -12.48 -21.91
C LEU A 388 -18.95 -12.36 -23.33
N GLY A 389 -20.01 -13.11 -23.63
CA GLY A 389 -20.65 -13.07 -24.95
C GLY A 389 -21.13 -11.66 -25.28
N GLU A 390 -21.00 -11.24 -26.55
CA GLU A 390 -21.34 -9.89 -27.02
C GLU A 390 -22.76 -9.45 -26.55
N GLN A 391 -23.72 -10.38 -26.47
CA GLN A 391 -25.08 -10.08 -25.99
C GLN A 391 -25.20 -9.82 -24.48
N GLU A 392 -24.44 -10.50 -23.63
CA GLU A 392 -24.47 -10.26 -22.18
C GLU A 392 -23.69 -8.99 -21.82
N PHE A 393 -22.66 -8.66 -22.60
CA PHE A 393 -21.95 -7.39 -22.52
C PHE A 393 -22.86 -6.23 -22.92
N ASP A 394 -23.59 -6.35 -24.04
CA ASP A 394 -24.54 -5.33 -24.49
C ASP A 394 -25.71 -5.14 -23.50
N GLN A 395 -26.24 -6.21 -22.89
CA GLN A 395 -27.26 -6.10 -21.83
C GLN A 395 -26.72 -5.48 -20.54
N SER A 396 -25.46 -5.79 -20.17
CA SER A 396 -24.81 -5.20 -19.00
C SER A 396 -24.46 -3.73 -19.24
N LEU A 397 -24.12 -3.36 -20.48
CA LEU A 397 -23.94 -1.98 -20.93
C LEU A 397 -25.26 -1.23 -20.96
N GLU A 398 -26.35 -1.80 -21.49
CA GLU A 398 -27.68 -1.18 -21.47
C GLU A 398 -28.15 -0.93 -20.03
N LEU A 399 -27.99 -1.91 -19.13
CA LEU A 399 -28.35 -1.77 -17.72
C LEU A 399 -27.48 -0.72 -16.99
N ALA A 400 -26.19 -0.64 -17.32
CA ALA A 400 -25.29 0.37 -16.78
C ALA A 400 -25.61 1.76 -17.36
N GLU A 401 -25.90 1.85 -18.66
CA GLU A 401 -26.29 3.07 -19.36
C GLU A 401 -27.64 3.61 -18.87
N ASP A 402 -28.61 2.74 -18.56
CA ASP A 402 -29.88 3.14 -17.97
C ASP A 402 -29.72 3.68 -16.55
N GLN A 403 -28.91 3.02 -15.71
CA GLN A 403 -28.57 3.51 -14.36
C GLN A 403 -27.77 4.82 -14.40
N LEU A 404 -26.91 5.00 -15.40
CA LEU A 404 -26.13 6.21 -15.62
C LEU A 404 -26.98 7.35 -16.19
N ASN A 405 -27.93 7.06 -17.09
CA ASN A 405 -28.87 8.03 -17.63
C ASN A 405 -29.86 8.51 -16.56
N LEU A 406 -30.29 7.62 -15.64
CA LEU A 406 -31.07 7.99 -14.46
C LEU A 406 -30.28 8.95 -13.55
N LYS A 407 -29.02 8.64 -13.25
CA LYS A 407 -28.14 9.53 -12.46
C LYS A 407 -27.83 10.85 -13.18
N ALA A 408 -27.63 10.82 -14.49
CA ALA A 408 -27.39 12.01 -15.30
C ALA A 408 -28.62 12.92 -15.34
N LYS A 409 -29.84 12.36 -15.37
CA LYS A 409 -31.10 13.11 -15.24
C LYS A 409 -31.22 13.79 -13.87
N THR A 410 -30.90 13.08 -12.79
CA THR A 410 -30.89 13.64 -11.42
C THR A 410 -29.86 14.75 -11.23
N ILE A 411 -28.73 14.68 -11.93
CA ILE A 411 -27.66 15.68 -11.87
C ILE A 411 -27.97 16.89 -12.77
N ALA A 412 -28.63 16.69 -13.92
CA ALA A 412 -28.99 17.75 -14.86
C ALA A 412 -30.04 18.73 -14.32
N GLU A 413 -30.85 18.32 -13.34
CA GLU A 413 -31.83 19.19 -12.66
C GLU A 413 -31.18 20.14 -11.62
N SER A 414 -29.91 19.89 -11.26
CA SER A 414 -29.11 20.79 -10.43
C SER A 414 -28.14 21.59 -11.32
N ASN A 415 -28.44 22.87 -11.58
CA ASN A 415 -27.72 23.80 -12.48
C ASN A 415 -26.19 23.93 -12.22
N VAL A 416 -25.41 22.90 -12.57
CA VAL A 416 -23.93 22.92 -12.61
C VAL A 416 -23.45 22.03 -13.77
N TRP A 417 -23.07 22.70 -14.88
CA TRP A 417 -22.11 22.29 -15.93
C TRP A 417 -22.20 20.90 -16.61
N HIS A 418 -22.64 20.94 -17.87
CA HIS A 418 -22.42 20.07 -19.06
C HIS A 418 -22.48 18.54 -18.95
N ALA A 419 -23.61 17.99 -19.42
CA ALA A 419 -23.90 16.56 -19.58
C ALA A 419 -23.00 15.78 -20.56
N ASP A 420 -22.29 16.47 -21.46
CA ASP A 420 -21.50 15.83 -22.52
C ASP A 420 -20.15 15.26 -22.03
N ASN A 421 -19.63 15.74 -20.90
CA ASN A 421 -18.35 15.28 -20.33
C ASN A 421 -18.47 13.97 -19.54
N VAL A 422 -19.67 13.65 -19.02
CA VAL A 422 -19.93 12.41 -18.28
C VAL A 422 -19.96 11.22 -19.25
N LYS A 423 -20.60 11.37 -20.42
CA LYS A 423 -20.64 10.34 -21.47
C LYS A 423 -19.26 10.01 -22.06
N ALA A 424 -18.38 11.00 -22.21
CA ALA A 424 -17.03 10.79 -22.75
C ALA A 424 -16.08 10.06 -21.77
N GLY A 425 -16.18 10.35 -20.46
CA GLY A 425 -15.38 9.67 -19.43
C GLY A 425 -15.78 8.21 -19.17
N LEU A 426 -17.06 7.87 -19.40
CA LEU A 426 -17.59 6.51 -19.24
C LEU A 426 -17.35 5.63 -20.48
N SER A 427 -17.35 6.22 -21.67
CA SER A 427 -16.95 5.58 -22.93
C SER A 427 -15.48 5.10 -22.91
N LEU A 428 -14.58 5.83 -22.24
CA LEU A 428 -13.18 5.43 -22.10
C LEU A 428 -12.98 4.20 -21.20
N ALA A 429 -13.78 4.04 -20.15
CA ALA A 429 -13.75 2.84 -19.30
C ALA A 429 -14.20 1.60 -20.09
N ALA A 430 -15.25 1.74 -20.91
CA ALA A 430 -15.76 0.68 -21.78
C ALA A 430 -14.78 0.24 -22.89
N ILE A 431 -13.92 1.14 -23.37
CA ILE A 431 -12.91 0.82 -24.41
C ILE A 431 -11.70 0.07 -23.83
N PHE A 432 -11.38 0.24 -22.54
CA PHE A 432 -10.29 -0.47 -21.85
C PHE A 432 -10.74 -1.78 -21.15
N GLU A 433 -12.04 -1.99 -20.94
CA GLU A 433 -12.64 -3.18 -20.29
C GLU A 433 -12.99 -4.33 -21.26
N GLY A 434 -12.43 -4.33 -22.47
CA GLY A 434 -12.72 -5.37 -23.48
C GLY A 434 -11.75 -6.55 -23.47
N GLY A 435 -11.58 -7.30 -22.36
CA GLY A 435 -10.98 -8.67 -22.25
C GLY A 435 -9.57 -8.99 -22.81
N LYS A 436 -9.06 -8.27 -23.81
CA LYS A 436 -7.84 -8.56 -24.58
C LYS A 436 -6.55 -8.32 -23.79
N ALA A 437 -6.54 -7.33 -22.91
CA ALA A 437 -5.37 -7.01 -22.09
C ALA A 437 -5.12 -8.09 -21.02
N GLU A 438 -6.18 -8.64 -20.44
CA GLU A 438 -6.11 -9.66 -19.38
C GLU A 438 -5.70 -11.02 -19.94
N GLU A 439 -6.24 -11.40 -21.10
CA GLU A 439 -5.84 -12.61 -21.84
C GLU A 439 -4.35 -12.55 -22.22
N PHE A 440 -3.89 -11.42 -22.77
CA PHE A 440 -2.49 -11.23 -23.12
C PHE A 440 -1.55 -11.29 -21.90
N ALA A 441 -1.97 -10.70 -20.78
CA ALA A 441 -1.23 -10.75 -19.53
C ALA A 441 -1.14 -12.19 -18.99
N ALA A 442 -2.23 -12.96 -19.04
CA ALA A 442 -2.27 -14.37 -18.63
C ALA A 442 -1.39 -15.27 -19.50
N ILE A 443 -1.44 -15.12 -20.83
CA ILE A 443 -0.58 -15.86 -21.78
C ILE A 443 0.90 -15.60 -21.47
N ARG A 444 1.27 -14.33 -21.25
CA ARG A 444 2.63 -13.93 -20.90
C ARG A 444 3.08 -14.52 -19.56
N THR A 445 2.21 -14.51 -18.54
CA THR A 445 2.53 -15.09 -17.23
C THR A 445 2.71 -16.60 -17.31
N ARG A 446 1.86 -17.31 -18.06
CA ARG A 446 2.04 -18.76 -18.33
C ARG A 446 3.37 -19.05 -19.02
N SER A 447 3.73 -18.24 -20.01
CA SER A 447 5.03 -18.32 -20.69
C SER A 447 6.21 -18.13 -19.72
N ARG A 448 6.14 -17.13 -18.82
CA ARG A 448 7.16 -16.91 -17.77
C ARG A 448 7.26 -18.10 -16.81
N LEU A 449 6.13 -18.64 -16.36
CA LEU A 449 6.11 -19.83 -15.50
C LEU A 449 6.79 -21.02 -16.18
N ASN A 450 6.50 -21.31 -17.45
CA ASN A 450 7.16 -22.39 -18.20
C ASN A 450 8.69 -22.22 -18.26
N GLU A 451 9.20 -20.99 -18.39
CA GLU A 451 10.64 -20.73 -18.31
C GLU A 451 11.19 -20.97 -16.90
N MET A 452 10.46 -20.50 -15.88
CA MET A 452 10.83 -20.64 -14.47
C MET A 452 10.81 -22.10 -14.00
N SER A 453 10.07 -22.99 -14.67
CA SER A 453 10.10 -24.43 -14.38
C SER A 453 11.35 -25.14 -14.89
N GLY A 454 12.13 -24.55 -15.80
CA GLY A 454 13.26 -25.22 -16.41
C GLY A 454 14.47 -25.38 -15.48
N THR A 455 15.11 -26.54 -15.53
CA THR A 455 16.34 -26.91 -14.81
C THR A 455 17.48 -25.89 -14.95
N MET A 456 17.65 -25.28 -16.14
CA MET A 456 18.65 -24.23 -16.35
C MET A 456 18.34 -22.95 -15.57
N TYR A 457 17.06 -22.62 -15.36
CA TYR A 457 16.65 -21.47 -14.55
C TYR A 457 17.04 -21.67 -13.08
N TRP A 458 17.04 -22.91 -12.60
CA TRP A 458 17.40 -23.29 -11.23
C TRP A 458 18.87 -23.66 -11.04
N LYS A 459 19.66 -23.72 -12.11
CA LYS A 459 21.06 -24.20 -12.09
C LYS A 459 21.93 -23.48 -11.07
N ASP A 460 21.75 -22.17 -10.91
CA ASP A 460 22.51 -21.34 -9.96
C ASP A 460 22.19 -21.64 -8.48
N LEU A 461 21.03 -22.23 -8.20
CA LEU A 461 20.63 -22.64 -6.84
C LEU A 461 20.87 -24.14 -6.61
N LEU A 462 20.92 -24.94 -7.68
CA LEU A 462 21.12 -26.39 -7.64
C LEU A 462 22.59 -26.83 -7.79
N THR A 463 23.50 -25.95 -8.22
CA THR A 463 24.94 -26.25 -8.35
C THR A 463 25.77 -25.54 -7.26
N LYS A 464 26.78 -26.24 -6.71
CA LYS A 464 27.61 -25.89 -5.52
C LYS A 464 28.10 -24.43 -5.48
N PRO A 465 28.36 -23.87 -4.26
CA PRO A 465 28.47 -22.43 -4.02
C PRO A 465 29.60 -21.77 -4.81
N LYS A 466 29.33 -20.57 -5.35
CA LYS A 466 30.36 -19.69 -5.93
C LYS A 466 31.33 -19.23 -4.84
N THR A 467 32.62 -19.27 -5.17
CA THR A 467 33.74 -18.82 -4.34
C THR A 467 33.73 -17.32 -4.12
N THR A 468 34.33 -16.93 -3.00
CA THR A 468 34.36 -15.65 -2.28
C THR A 468 34.92 -14.43 -3.03
N GLU A 469 35.21 -14.50 -4.32
CA GLU A 469 35.89 -13.39 -5.04
C GLU A 469 34.94 -12.42 -5.77
N ASP A 470 33.66 -12.74 -5.90
CA ASP A 470 32.62 -11.77 -6.33
C ASP A 470 31.97 -11.01 -5.14
N GLN A 471 32.49 -11.20 -3.91
CA GLN A 471 31.94 -10.57 -2.70
C GLN A 471 32.41 -9.12 -2.44
N ILE A 472 33.04 -8.45 -3.41
CA ILE A 472 33.44 -7.05 -3.27
C ILE A 472 32.56 -6.16 -4.16
N ASN A 473 31.31 -5.93 -3.73
CA ASN A 473 30.57 -4.65 -3.89
C ASN A 473 29.09 -4.65 -3.45
N TYR A 474 28.63 -5.63 -2.66
CA TYR A 474 27.29 -5.59 -2.03
C TYR A 474 27.36 -5.54 -0.50
N GLN A 475 28.41 -4.90 0.03
CA GLN A 475 28.46 -4.38 1.40
C GLN A 475 28.79 -2.89 1.34
N SER A 476 27.80 -2.09 0.96
CA SER A 476 27.60 -0.82 1.66
C SER A 476 26.48 -1.07 2.66
N ASP A 477 26.72 -0.80 3.94
CA ASP A 477 25.68 -0.66 4.97
C ASP A 477 24.82 0.61 4.76
N ASP A 478 24.52 0.92 3.51
CA ASP A 478 23.72 2.04 3.02
C ASP A 478 23.03 1.55 1.72
N TRP A 479 21.78 1.09 1.78
CA TRP A 479 20.94 0.96 0.57
C TRP A 479 19.44 0.77 0.82
N TYR A 480 18.85 1.59 1.70
CA TYR A 480 17.72 2.33 1.12
C TYR A 480 18.34 3.09 -0.04
N THR A 481 17.98 2.77 -1.29
CA THR A 481 18.27 3.71 -2.36
C THR A 481 17.81 5.06 -1.84
N THR A 482 18.71 6.03 -1.89
CA THR A 482 18.40 7.44 -1.77
C THR A 482 17.51 7.90 -2.94
N ASP A 483 16.48 7.12 -3.27
CA ASP A 483 15.19 7.69 -3.61
C ASP A 483 14.88 8.58 -2.42
N ARG A 484 15.10 9.88 -2.63
CA ARG A 484 15.01 10.89 -1.59
C ARG A 484 13.67 10.73 -0.87
N LEU A 485 13.65 10.01 0.24
CA LEU A 485 12.57 10.05 1.22
C LEU A 485 12.40 11.54 1.51
N GLY A 486 11.24 12.11 1.17
CA GLY A 486 11.02 13.54 1.31
C GLY A 486 10.91 14.38 0.03
N ASN A 487 11.23 13.87 -1.17
CA ASN A 487 11.20 14.67 -2.41
C ASN A 487 10.38 14.04 -3.55
N ASP A 488 9.29 13.36 -3.20
CA ASP A 488 8.29 12.90 -4.17
C ASP A 488 7.52 14.11 -4.76
N LEU A 489 7.72 14.35 -6.06
CA LEU A 489 7.04 15.41 -6.80
C LEU A 489 5.53 15.16 -6.92
N ALA A 490 5.12 13.90 -7.12
CA ALA A 490 3.71 13.55 -7.24
C ALA A 490 2.99 13.84 -5.92
N LEU A 491 3.64 13.52 -4.80
CA LEU A 491 3.17 13.89 -3.47
C LEU A 491 3.11 15.41 -3.30
N LYS A 492 4.18 16.14 -3.62
CA LYS A 492 4.20 17.62 -3.52
C LYS A 492 3.10 18.27 -4.36
N SER A 493 2.82 17.73 -5.54
CA SER A 493 1.74 18.17 -6.42
C SER A 493 0.36 17.90 -5.79
N ALA A 494 0.13 16.69 -5.26
CA ALA A 494 -1.11 16.34 -4.57
C ALA A 494 -1.34 17.20 -3.32
N LEU A 495 -0.30 17.41 -2.51
CA LEU A 495 -0.36 18.29 -1.33
C LEU A 495 -0.66 19.74 -1.70
N SER A 496 -0.12 20.23 -2.83
CA SER A 496 -0.42 21.56 -3.35
C SER A 496 -1.89 21.71 -3.76
N ALA A 497 -2.53 20.65 -4.27
CA ALA A 497 -3.98 20.63 -4.52
C ALA A 497 -4.79 20.76 -3.22
N HIS A 498 -4.29 20.22 -2.11
CA HIS A 498 -4.81 20.44 -0.75
C HIS A 498 -4.34 21.75 -0.11
N ARG A 499 -3.75 22.63 -0.92
CA ARG A 499 -3.24 23.96 -0.59
C ARG A 499 -2.12 23.94 0.47
N VAL A 500 -1.38 22.85 0.60
CA VAL A 500 -0.15 22.78 1.40
C VAL A 500 1.01 22.75 0.43
N SER A 501 1.91 23.73 0.53
CA SER A 501 3.09 23.82 -0.34
C SER A 501 4.34 23.45 0.45
N PRO A 502 4.85 22.21 0.34
CA PRO A 502 5.99 21.75 1.13
C PRO A 502 7.27 22.44 0.65
N ARG A 503 7.92 23.18 1.54
CA ARG A 503 9.19 23.87 1.30
C ARG A 503 10.41 23.04 1.70
N LYS A 504 10.23 22.07 2.59
CA LYS A 504 11.24 21.07 2.96
C LYS A 504 10.90 19.69 2.37
N GLU A 505 11.32 18.65 3.06
CA GLU A 505 11.04 17.26 2.74
C GLU A 505 9.59 16.91 3.11
N SER A 506 8.92 16.18 2.24
CA SER A 506 7.57 15.67 2.40
C SER A 506 7.56 14.16 2.23
N PHE A 507 7.13 13.45 3.25
CA PHE A 507 7.10 12.00 3.31
C PHE A 507 5.66 11.52 3.24
N ARG A 508 5.42 10.41 2.53
CA ARG A 508 4.12 9.74 2.48
C ARG A 508 4.27 8.36 3.09
N ASN A 509 3.42 8.05 4.07
CA ASN A 509 3.38 6.80 4.82
C ASN A 509 4.77 6.38 5.31
N LEU A 510 5.55 7.33 5.82
CA LEU A 510 6.93 7.07 6.27
C LEU A 510 6.94 5.95 7.31
N HIS A 511 7.87 5.02 7.15
CA HIS A 511 8.01 3.89 8.06
C HIS A 511 8.48 4.34 9.46
N HIS A 512 8.18 3.55 10.50
CA HIS A 512 8.47 3.90 11.90
C HIS A 512 9.95 4.26 12.13
N ARG A 513 10.89 3.55 11.50
CA ARG A 513 12.33 3.86 11.61
C ARG A 513 12.67 5.22 10.99
N GLY A 514 12.05 5.56 9.86
CA GLY A 514 12.22 6.85 9.23
C GLY A 514 11.67 7.97 10.10
N LEU A 515 10.51 7.77 10.74
CA LEU A 515 9.94 8.75 11.66
C LEU A 515 10.85 9.04 12.85
N LEU A 516 11.50 8.01 13.41
CA LEU A 516 12.46 8.18 14.50
C LEU A 516 13.69 9.01 14.13
N GLN A 517 14.12 8.99 12.87
CA GLN A 517 15.24 9.83 12.42
C GLN A 517 14.91 11.32 12.47
N PHE A 518 13.63 11.67 12.33
CA PHE A 518 13.15 13.05 12.38
C PHE A 518 12.57 13.44 13.74
N ALA A 519 12.31 12.48 14.61
CA ALA A 519 11.76 12.73 15.93
C ALA A 519 12.77 13.50 16.80
N THR A 520 12.30 14.60 17.38
CA THR A 520 13.05 15.39 18.37
C THR A 520 12.82 14.91 19.80
N ASP A 521 11.82 14.06 20.00
CA ASP A 521 11.44 13.47 21.28
C ASP A 521 12.48 12.43 21.75
N LYS A 522 12.45 12.10 23.04
CA LYS A 522 13.46 11.22 23.65
C LYS A 522 13.26 9.78 23.20
N PHE A 523 14.17 9.27 22.39
CA PHE A 523 14.18 7.86 21.97
C PHE A 523 14.97 6.98 22.95
N ASP A 524 14.33 5.95 23.50
CA ASP A 524 15.00 4.88 24.25
C ASP A 524 15.36 3.74 23.27
N SER A 525 16.65 3.56 23.02
CA SER A 525 17.16 2.56 22.08
C SER A 525 17.03 1.13 22.58
N LYS A 526 16.93 0.89 23.90
CA LYS A 526 16.82 -0.45 24.47
C LYS A 526 15.42 -1.02 24.27
N THR A 527 14.41 -0.21 24.59
CA THR A 527 12.99 -0.57 24.42
C THR A 527 12.48 -0.26 23.00
N LYS A 528 13.22 0.57 22.25
CA LYS A 528 12.81 1.13 20.96
C LYS A 528 11.53 1.96 21.12
N THR A 529 11.45 2.82 22.13
CA THR A 529 10.26 3.65 22.40
C THR A 529 10.57 5.13 22.28
N LEU A 530 9.60 5.91 21.79
CA LEU A 530 9.70 7.35 21.68
C LEU A 530 8.90 8.01 22.80
N HIS A 531 9.54 8.83 23.63
CA HIS A 531 8.94 9.44 24.82
C HIS A 531 8.69 10.93 24.62
N ARG A 532 7.45 11.36 24.84
CA ARG A 532 6.99 12.75 24.70
C ARG A 532 6.12 13.17 25.89
N GLU A 533 6.10 14.46 26.20
CA GLU A 533 5.17 15.07 27.16
C GLU A 533 4.29 16.09 26.42
N PRO A 534 3.07 15.73 25.98
CA PRO A 534 2.19 16.64 25.24
C PRO A 534 1.60 17.73 26.15
N ALA A 535 1.35 18.91 25.59
CA ALA A 535 0.76 20.03 26.36
C ALA A 535 -0.70 19.80 26.76
N VAL A 536 -1.50 19.13 25.93
CA VAL A 536 -2.93 18.87 26.20
C VAL A 536 -3.36 17.43 25.94
N ASP A 537 -4.15 16.90 26.90
CA ASP A 537 -4.71 15.55 26.86
C ASP A 537 -6.13 15.51 26.29
N SER A 538 -6.82 16.66 26.22
CA SER A 538 -8.17 16.81 25.68
C SER A 538 -8.28 18.10 24.87
N LEU A 539 -8.97 18.06 23.72
CA LEU A 539 -9.07 19.20 22.81
C LEU A 539 -10.50 19.76 22.73
N PRO A 540 -10.69 21.09 22.84
CA PRO A 540 -11.92 21.72 22.38
C PRO A 540 -12.16 21.39 20.90
N PHE A 541 -13.35 20.89 20.58
CA PHE A 541 -13.74 20.53 19.22
C PHE A 541 -14.82 21.47 18.72
N HIS A 542 -14.57 22.12 17.60
CA HIS A 542 -15.47 23.09 16.99
C HIS A 542 -15.91 22.60 15.61
N VAL A 543 -17.17 22.80 15.26
CA VAL A 543 -17.75 22.37 13.99
C VAL A 543 -18.17 23.58 13.17
N LEU A 544 -17.74 23.62 11.91
CA LEU A 544 -18.19 24.58 10.91
C LEU A 544 -19.24 23.93 10.01
N ASN A 545 -20.21 24.74 9.57
CA ASN A 545 -21.28 24.31 8.68
C ASN A 545 -22.22 23.24 9.28
N ALA A 546 -22.39 23.21 10.61
CA ALA A 546 -23.22 22.24 11.34
C ALA A 546 -24.73 22.63 11.44
N GLY A 547 -25.28 23.30 10.44
CA GLY A 547 -26.70 23.72 10.42
C GLY A 547 -26.98 25.10 11.03
N THR A 548 -26.22 25.55 12.04
CA THR A 548 -26.22 26.94 12.53
C THR A 548 -24.87 27.60 12.27
N SER A 549 -24.83 28.65 11.45
CA SER A 549 -23.60 29.41 11.19
C SER A 549 -23.15 30.11 12.47
N ASN A 550 -21.89 29.92 12.88
CA ASN A 550 -21.23 30.74 13.89
C ASN A 550 -20.25 31.69 13.17
N PRO A 551 -20.67 32.93 12.84
CA PRO A 551 -19.87 33.82 11.99
C PRO A 551 -18.51 34.16 12.59
N LYS A 552 -18.41 34.21 13.94
CA LYS A 552 -17.16 34.45 14.65
C LYS A 552 -16.18 33.30 14.44
N LEU A 553 -16.64 32.05 14.64
CA LEU A 553 -15.83 30.85 14.43
C LEU A 553 -15.38 30.74 12.96
N GLU A 554 -16.26 31.02 12.00
CA GLU A 554 -15.93 31.03 10.57
C GLU A 554 -14.89 32.11 10.22
N ALA A 555 -15.04 33.32 10.77
CA ALA A 555 -14.11 34.41 10.55
C ALA A 555 -12.71 34.08 11.11
N GLU A 556 -12.63 33.48 12.30
CA GLU A 556 -11.35 33.06 12.87
C GLU A 556 -10.74 31.89 12.10
N TYR A 557 -11.53 30.88 11.73
CA TYR A 557 -11.02 29.77 10.91
C TYR A 557 -10.45 30.23 9.57
N LYS A 558 -11.07 31.23 8.92
CA LYS A 558 -10.55 31.83 7.68
C LYS A 558 -9.18 32.49 7.86
N LYS A 559 -8.83 32.95 9.07
CA LYS A 559 -7.50 33.50 9.39
C LYS A 559 -6.50 32.40 9.73
N VAL A 560 -6.88 31.45 10.60
CA VAL A 560 -5.97 30.42 11.13
C VAL A 560 -5.64 29.34 10.10
N PHE A 561 -6.62 28.91 9.30
CA PHE A 561 -6.41 27.78 8.38
C PHE A 561 -5.29 28.02 7.34
N PRO A 562 -5.17 29.20 6.70
CA PRO A 562 -4.00 29.54 5.88
C PRO A 562 -2.68 29.53 6.65
N GLU A 563 -2.66 30.03 7.88
CA GLU A 563 -1.47 30.06 8.73
C GLU A 563 -0.99 28.65 9.09
N ALA A 564 -1.92 27.77 9.48
CA ALA A 564 -1.64 26.37 9.77
C ALA A 564 -1.03 25.65 8.55
N ARG A 565 -1.65 25.81 7.36
CA ARG A 565 -1.11 25.23 6.11
C ARG A 565 0.29 25.75 5.79
N LEU A 566 0.55 27.04 6.04
CA LEU A 566 1.87 27.65 5.84
C LEU A 566 2.90 27.09 6.83
N LYS A 567 2.51 26.89 8.09
CA LYS A 567 3.38 26.36 9.15
C LYS A 567 3.76 24.91 8.85
N ILE A 568 2.77 24.06 8.57
CA ILE A 568 2.96 22.67 8.15
C ILE A 568 3.87 22.61 6.91
N GLY A 569 3.60 23.44 5.88
CA GLY A 569 4.40 23.46 4.65
C GLY A 569 5.84 23.95 4.82
N ARG A 570 6.18 24.66 5.89
CA ARG A 570 7.57 25.11 6.17
C ARG A 570 8.40 24.09 6.96
N ALA A 571 7.75 23.11 7.58
CA ALA A 571 8.40 22.02 8.30
C ALA A 571 8.71 20.84 7.38
N ASN A 572 9.42 19.83 7.92
CA ASN A 572 9.37 18.50 7.33
C ASN A 572 7.94 17.99 7.48
N LEU A 573 7.35 17.56 6.37
CA LEU A 573 5.93 17.24 6.29
C LEU A 573 5.73 15.73 6.25
N PHE A 574 5.01 15.22 7.23
CA PHE A 574 4.65 13.80 7.31
C PHE A 574 3.21 13.63 6.88
N THR A 575 3.00 12.84 5.83
CA THR A 575 1.68 12.56 5.25
C THR A 575 1.32 11.11 5.49
N ARG A 576 0.14 10.84 6.05
CA ARG A 576 -0.36 9.49 6.33
C ARG A 576 -1.66 9.26 5.60
N ASP A 577 -1.63 8.40 4.59
CA ASP A 577 -2.82 7.85 3.97
C ASP A 577 -3.24 6.60 4.73
N GLY A 578 -4.48 6.58 5.19
CA GLY A 578 -5.08 5.51 5.96
C GLY A 578 -6.60 5.58 5.87
N ALA A 579 -7.27 4.92 6.79
CA ALA A 579 -8.71 5.06 6.97
C ALA A 579 -9.07 5.06 8.45
N VAL A 580 -10.26 5.56 8.77
CA VAL A 580 -10.99 5.10 9.97
C VAL A 580 -11.88 3.95 9.51
N GLY A 581 -11.67 2.74 10.05
CA GLY A 581 -12.33 1.53 9.58
C GLY A 581 -11.39 0.61 8.81
N ALA A 582 -11.30 -0.65 9.22
CA ALA A 582 -10.35 -1.63 8.68
C ALA A 582 -10.86 -2.37 7.43
N HIS A 583 -12.04 -2.02 6.91
CA HIS A 583 -12.66 -2.70 5.78
C HIS A 583 -13.52 -1.78 4.89
N HIS A 584 -13.44 -1.96 3.57
CA HIS A 584 -13.99 -1.07 2.54
C HIS A 584 -15.50 -0.81 2.53
N TRP A 585 -16.33 -1.66 3.16
CA TRP A 585 -17.78 -1.41 3.24
C TRP A 585 -18.17 -0.63 4.49
N ALA A 586 -17.22 -0.38 5.38
CA ALA A 586 -17.36 0.51 6.52
C ALA A 586 -15.99 1.16 6.84
N GLU A 587 -15.59 2.11 5.99
CA GLU A 587 -14.37 2.89 6.19
C GLU A 587 -14.55 4.34 5.73
N VAL A 588 -13.74 5.23 6.31
CA VAL A 588 -13.58 6.63 5.90
C VAL A 588 -12.11 6.81 5.50
N PRO A 589 -11.78 6.72 4.19
CA PRO A 589 -10.43 6.97 3.71
C PRO A 589 -10.00 8.39 4.04
N LEU A 590 -8.80 8.55 4.57
CA LEU A 590 -8.30 9.83 5.06
C LEU A 590 -6.84 10.05 4.74
N ARG A 591 -6.45 11.32 4.71
CA ARG A 591 -5.06 11.76 4.62
C ARG A 591 -4.75 12.71 5.77
N VAL A 592 -3.81 12.33 6.63
CA VAL A 592 -3.25 13.22 7.67
C VAL A 592 -2.01 13.90 7.13
N MET A 593 -1.87 15.21 7.40
CA MET A 593 -0.70 16.03 7.12
C MET A 593 -0.26 16.67 8.42
N THR A 594 0.94 16.32 8.91
CA THR A 594 1.46 16.82 10.18
C THR A 594 2.93 17.24 10.09
N ASP A 595 3.30 18.22 10.91
CA ASP A 595 4.68 18.63 11.18
C ASP A 595 5.34 17.82 12.32
N SER A 596 4.61 16.89 12.95
CA SER A 596 5.10 16.07 14.06
C SER A 596 5.32 14.60 13.64
N PRO A 597 6.58 14.12 13.58
CA PRO A 597 6.86 12.71 13.28
C PRO A 597 6.37 11.77 14.39
N SER A 598 6.29 12.25 15.64
CA SER A 598 5.86 11.47 16.80
C SER A 598 4.36 11.21 16.79
N LEU A 599 3.56 12.22 16.41
CA LEU A 599 2.12 12.02 16.17
C LEU A 599 1.89 11.14 14.96
N ASP A 600 2.66 11.31 13.88
CA ASP A 600 2.57 10.43 12.72
C ASP A 600 2.94 8.97 13.05
N LEU A 601 3.89 8.74 13.97
CA LEU A 601 4.20 7.42 14.50
C LEU A 601 3.00 6.81 15.24
N ALA A 602 2.37 7.55 16.15
CA ALA A 602 1.15 7.10 16.82
C ALA A 602 0.03 6.79 15.82
N LEU A 603 -0.20 7.67 14.85
CA LEU A 603 -1.23 7.49 13.83
C LEU A 603 -0.92 6.32 12.89
N SER A 604 0.35 6.02 12.63
CA SER A 604 0.75 4.83 11.85
C SER A 604 0.39 3.51 12.54
N HIS A 605 0.30 3.51 13.88
CA HIS A 605 -0.17 2.37 14.65
C HIS A 605 -1.70 2.35 14.80
N LEU A 606 -2.32 3.52 14.93
CA LEU A 606 -3.76 3.66 15.19
C LEU A 606 -4.60 3.49 13.93
N LEU A 607 -4.21 4.08 12.79
CA LEU A 607 -5.04 4.10 11.59
C LEU A 607 -4.83 2.83 10.75
N PRO A 608 -5.90 2.12 10.37
CA PRO A 608 -5.83 1.10 9.35
C PRO A 608 -5.14 1.55 8.06
N SER A 609 -4.23 0.71 7.57
CA SER A 609 -3.57 0.90 6.28
C SER A 609 -4.54 0.70 5.13
N VAL A 610 -4.42 1.55 4.11
CA VAL A 610 -5.19 1.48 2.87
C VAL A 610 -4.27 1.16 1.69
N PRO A 611 -4.76 0.48 0.64
CA PRO A 611 -3.99 0.30 -0.59
C PRO A 611 -3.53 1.66 -1.15
N LEU A 612 -2.23 1.77 -1.40
CA LEU A 612 -1.63 3.01 -1.92
C LEU A 612 -1.81 3.07 -3.44
N ARG A 613 -2.47 4.13 -3.89
CA ARG A 613 -2.51 4.58 -5.29
C ARG A 613 -1.53 5.74 -5.48
N THR A 614 -1.45 6.30 -6.69
CA THR A 614 -0.70 7.55 -6.88
C THR A 614 -1.24 8.63 -5.93
N PRO A 615 -0.41 9.57 -5.43
CA PRO A 615 -0.86 10.54 -4.42
C PRO A 615 -2.10 11.35 -4.79
N LYS A 616 -2.35 11.57 -6.10
CA LYS A 616 -3.52 12.28 -6.64
C LYS A 616 -4.76 11.40 -6.76
N GLU A 617 -4.60 10.11 -7.03
CA GLU A 617 -5.70 9.16 -7.21
C GLU A 617 -6.10 8.46 -5.91
N GLN A 618 -5.38 8.71 -4.82
CA GLN A 618 -5.72 8.16 -3.51
C GLN A 618 -7.13 8.65 -3.12
N PRO A 619 -8.07 7.73 -2.82
CA PRO A 619 -9.40 8.13 -2.34
C PRO A 619 -9.26 8.77 -0.96
N ILE A 620 -9.76 9.99 -0.82
CA ILE A 620 -9.72 10.76 0.43
C ILE A 620 -11.10 11.37 0.65
N GLN A 621 -11.74 11.00 1.74
CA GLN A 621 -13.01 11.58 2.19
C GLN A 621 -12.78 12.58 3.34
N LEU A 622 -11.73 12.38 4.15
CA LEU A 622 -11.35 13.25 5.25
C LEU A 622 -9.90 13.71 5.12
N LEU A 623 -9.69 15.02 5.03
CA LEU A 623 -8.36 15.65 5.09
C LEU A 623 -8.09 16.15 6.50
N VAL A 624 -7.01 15.69 7.12
CA VAL A 624 -6.61 16.08 8.48
C VAL A 624 -5.32 16.88 8.42
N TYR A 625 -5.32 18.06 9.02
CA TYR A 625 -4.17 18.95 9.16
C TYR A 625 -3.81 19.04 10.64
N ILE A 626 -2.60 18.67 11.01
CA ILE A 626 -2.13 18.77 12.40
C ILE A 626 -0.92 19.70 12.41
N ALA A 627 -1.11 20.92 12.93
CA ALA A 627 -0.08 21.95 13.02
C ALA A 627 0.38 22.09 14.48
N THR A 628 1.30 21.24 14.94
CA THR A 628 1.73 21.24 16.34
C THR A 628 2.56 22.46 16.70
N ALA A 629 3.31 23.01 15.73
CA ALA A 629 4.13 24.20 15.95
C ALA A 629 3.35 25.52 15.91
N LEU A 630 2.04 25.49 15.66
CA LEU A 630 1.19 26.68 15.65
C LEU A 630 0.58 26.86 17.06
N LYS A 631 0.95 27.96 17.72
CA LYS A 631 0.28 28.44 18.93
C LYS A 631 -0.64 29.59 18.53
N ASN A 632 -1.92 29.53 18.86
CA ASN A 632 -2.87 30.52 18.40
C ASN A 632 -3.97 30.79 19.43
N ASN A 633 -4.18 32.07 19.77
CA ASN A 633 -5.09 32.50 20.84
C ASN A 633 -6.43 33.03 20.32
N HIS A 634 -6.75 32.82 19.03
CA HIS A 634 -7.95 33.43 18.42
C HIS A 634 -9.25 32.66 18.68
N LEU A 635 -9.21 31.34 18.95
CA LEU A 635 -10.36 30.54 19.38
C LEU A 635 -10.32 30.31 20.90
N GLY A 636 -10.98 31.20 21.65
CA GLY A 636 -11.35 30.94 23.06
C GLY A 636 -10.19 30.81 24.06
N ASP A 637 -9.13 31.62 23.90
CA ASP A 637 -7.97 31.71 24.81
C ASP A 637 -7.19 30.39 25.03
N LYS A 638 -7.39 29.37 24.19
CA LYS A 638 -6.66 28.10 24.29
C LYS A 638 -5.65 27.95 23.16
N ASP A 639 -4.42 27.60 23.53
CA ASP A 639 -3.32 27.34 22.60
C ASP A 639 -3.52 26.11 21.70
N SER A 640 -4.51 25.25 22.01
CA SER A 640 -4.75 24.00 21.30
C SER A 640 -6.24 23.70 21.17
N TYR A 641 -6.67 23.36 19.95
CA TYR A 641 -8.06 23.09 19.60
C TYR A 641 -8.17 22.34 18.27
N ALA A 642 -9.35 21.80 17.99
CA ALA A 642 -9.72 21.17 16.73
C ALA A 642 -10.90 21.91 16.08
N VAL A 643 -10.85 22.11 14.76
CA VAL A 643 -11.94 22.66 13.95
C VAL A 643 -12.24 21.73 12.79
N PHE A 644 -13.47 21.24 12.72
CA PHE A 644 -13.95 20.38 11.64
C PHE A 644 -14.88 21.15 10.70
N ASP A 645 -14.50 21.24 9.42
CA ASP A 645 -15.30 21.76 8.33
C ASP A 645 -16.08 20.61 7.67
N ALA A 646 -17.30 20.38 8.16
CA ALA A 646 -18.17 19.29 7.74
C ALA A 646 -18.58 19.38 6.26
N LYS A 647 -18.61 20.59 5.68
CA LYS A 647 -18.95 20.79 4.27
C LYS A 647 -17.87 20.23 3.36
N ASN A 648 -16.60 20.48 3.69
CA ASN A 648 -15.45 20.13 2.86
C ASN A 648 -14.71 18.86 3.31
N GLY A 649 -15.11 18.22 4.40
CA GLY A 649 -14.44 17.05 4.96
C GLY A 649 -13.01 17.37 5.40
N ARG A 650 -12.82 18.49 6.11
CA ARG A 650 -11.48 18.94 6.56
C ARG A 650 -11.44 19.11 8.06
N LEU A 651 -10.47 18.48 8.72
CA LEU A 651 -10.19 18.63 10.14
C LEU A 651 -8.86 19.37 10.31
N LEU A 652 -8.88 20.48 11.05
CA LEU A 652 -7.68 21.19 11.49
C LEU A 652 -7.48 20.95 12.99
N ILE A 653 -6.30 20.48 13.39
CA ILE A 653 -5.85 20.36 14.77
C ILE A 653 -4.65 21.31 14.94
N VAL A 654 -4.74 22.18 15.95
CA VAL A 654 -3.74 23.21 16.26
C VAL A 654 -3.15 22.94 17.63
N GLY A 655 -1.84 23.13 17.77
CA GLY A 655 -1.10 23.07 19.03
C GLY A 655 -0.53 21.69 19.38
N ASP A 656 0.15 21.62 20.51
CA ASP A 656 0.89 20.44 20.94
C ASP A 656 -0.03 19.44 21.68
N VAL A 657 -0.58 18.49 20.93
CA VAL A 657 -1.66 17.61 21.41
C VAL A 657 -1.19 16.18 21.62
N SER A 658 -1.79 15.45 22.56
CA SER A 658 -1.58 14.01 22.71
C SER A 658 -2.13 13.19 21.53
N ALA A 659 -1.62 11.98 21.36
CA ALA A 659 -2.13 11.01 20.39
C ALA A 659 -3.60 10.66 20.65
N SER A 660 -4.01 10.57 21.92
CA SER A 660 -5.41 10.32 22.31
C SER A 660 -6.34 11.44 21.85
N ALA A 661 -5.95 12.69 22.07
CA ALA A 661 -6.75 13.84 21.67
C ALA A 661 -6.84 13.98 20.14
N ALA A 662 -5.74 13.71 19.42
CA ALA A 662 -5.74 13.68 17.96
C ALA A 662 -6.65 12.56 17.42
N ARG A 663 -6.56 11.35 17.98
CA ARG A 663 -7.43 10.22 17.66
C ARG A 663 -8.91 10.59 17.83
N GLU A 664 -9.28 11.14 18.98
CA GLU A 664 -10.67 11.53 19.26
C GLU A 664 -11.22 12.56 18.26
N ALA A 665 -10.44 13.60 17.94
CA ALA A 665 -10.83 14.58 16.94
C ALA A 665 -11.02 13.95 15.55
N ILE A 666 -10.15 13.01 15.16
CA ILE A 666 -10.27 12.26 13.90
C ILE A 666 -11.52 11.37 13.92
N MET A 667 -11.81 10.66 15.02
CA MET A 667 -13.01 9.83 15.13
C MET A 667 -14.30 10.66 15.01
N GLN A 668 -14.36 11.83 15.66
CA GLN A 668 -15.50 12.74 15.56
C GLN A 668 -15.73 13.21 14.11
N ALA A 669 -14.67 13.67 13.44
CA ALA A 669 -14.76 14.09 12.04
C ALA A 669 -15.12 12.93 11.11
N ALA A 670 -14.54 11.75 11.31
CA ALA A 670 -14.83 10.57 10.51
C ALA A 670 -16.27 10.10 10.68
N SER A 671 -16.82 10.14 11.90
CA SER A 671 -18.23 9.79 12.17
C SER A 671 -19.18 10.67 11.35
N ALA A 672 -18.93 11.98 11.30
CA ALA A 672 -19.73 12.93 10.53
C ALA A 672 -19.61 12.70 9.01
N VAL A 673 -18.40 12.44 8.51
CA VAL A 673 -18.17 12.12 7.09
C VAL A 673 -18.86 10.80 6.72
N TYR A 674 -18.75 9.77 7.56
CA TYR A 674 -19.37 8.48 7.36
C TYR A 674 -20.89 8.62 7.27
N SER A 675 -21.52 9.24 8.27
CA SER A 675 -22.98 9.38 8.35
C SER A 675 -23.57 10.17 7.16
N LYS A 676 -22.79 11.10 6.59
CA LYS A 676 -23.19 11.83 5.38
C LYS A 676 -23.10 10.98 4.11
N ASN A 677 -22.11 10.09 4.02
CA ASN A 677 -21.80 9.34 2.80
C ASN A 677 -22.51 7.99 2.73
N THR A 678 -22.91 7.44 3.86
CA THR A 678 -23.57 6.13 3.92
C THR A 678 -24.74 6.15 4.89
N GLN A 679 -25.78 5.43 4.51
CA GLN A 679 -26.88 5.11 5.40
C GLN A 679 -26.66 3.78 6.10
N ASP A 680 -25.59 3.04 5.82
CA ASP A 680 -25.35 1.70 6.36
C ASP A 680 -24.44 1.66 7.61
N GLY A 681 -24.93 2.15 8.75
CA GLY A 681 -24.35 1.86 10.08
C GLY A 681 -23.98 3.09 10.91
N LEU A 682 -23.30 2.85 12.04
CA LEU A 682 -22.81 3.88 12.97
C LEU A 682 -21.37 3.61 13.40
N LEU A 683 -20.57 4.67 13.51
CA LEU A 683 -19.29 4.63 14.24
C LEU A 683 -19.57 4.92 15.72
N VAL A 684 -19.61 3.90 16.57
CA VAL A 684 -19.94 4.00 17.99
C VAL A 684 -18.69 4.13 18.88
N ASN A 685 -18.83 4.80 20.03
CA ASN A 685 -17.81 4.84 21.08
C ASN A 685 -17.99 3.65 22.03
N ALA A 686 -17.68 2.46 21.53
CA ALA A 686 -17.85 1.20 22.23
C ALA A 686 -16.73 0.23 21.84
N ASP A 687 -16.30 -0.54 22.83
CA ASP A 687 -15.45 -1.70 22.64
C ASP A 687 -16.28 -2.86 22.11
N THR A 688 -15.71 -3.65 21.21
CA THR A 688 -16.25 -4.96 20.84
C THR A 688 -15.38 -6.05 21.43
N VAL A 689 -15.97 -6.95 22.21
CA VAL A 689 -15.29 -8.11 22.79
C VAL A 689 -15.93 -9.40 22.30
N ASN A 690 -15.13 -10.43 22.07
CA ASN A 690 -15.58 -11.79 21.82
C ASN A 690 -15.58 -12.57 23.13
N VAL A 691 -16.72 -13.18 23.45
CA VAL A 691 -16.91 -14.01 24.63
C VAL A 691 -17.59 -15.30 24.20
N GLY A 692 -16.87 -16.43 24.26
CA GLY A 692 -17.42 -17.73 23.87
C GLY A 692 -17.85 -17.82 22.40
N GLY A 693 -17.13 -17.14 21.50
CA GLY A 693 -17.40 -17.16 20.06
C GLY A 693 -18.42 -16.11 19.58
N LYS A 694 -19.04 -15.34 20.49
CA LYS A 694 -19.99 -14.28 20.12
C LYS A 694 -19.47 -12.90 20.48
N ASN A 695 -19.83 -11.93 19.66
CA ASN A 695 -19.40 -10.54 19.85
C ASN A 695 -20.39 -9.79 20.74
N LEU A 696 -19.89 -9.07 21.73
CA LEU A 696 -20.64 -8.15 22.57
C LEU A 696 -20.18 -6.73 22.26
N LEU A 697 -21.15 -5.82 22.08
CA LEU A 697 -20.87 -4.39 21.92
C LEU A 697 -21.01 -3.71 23.28
N VAL A 698 -19.90 -3.21 23.81
CA VAL A 698 -19.82 -2.71 25.19
C VAL A 698 -19.54 -1.21 25.21
N PHE A 699 -20.52 -0.46 25.71
CA PHE A 699 -20.47 0.98 25.90
C PHE A 699 -20.08 1.32 27.33
N GLY A 700 -19.25 2.35 27.49
CA GLY A 700 -18.83 2.85 28.80
C GLY A 700 -17.68 2.06 29.42
N ASN A 701 -16.84 2.77 30.18
CA ASN A 701 -15.58 2.35 30.81
C ASN A 701 -14.55 1.73 29.84
N ASP A 702 -13.29 2.12 29.94
CA ASP A 702 -12.24 1.57 29.07
C ASP A 702 -11.91 0.12 29.47
N LEU A 703 -12.45 -0.86 28.74
CA LEU A 703 -12.22 -2.28 29.01
C LEU A 703 -10.79 -2.72 28.66
N LEU A 704 -10.05 -1.94 27.87
CA LEU A 704 -8.70 -2.29 27.42
C LEU A 704 -7.72 -2.51 28.55
N HIS A 705 -7.81 -1.72 29.61
CA HIS A 705 -6.87 -1.82 30.74
C HIS A 705 -7.07 -3.10 31.55
N LYS A 706 -8.28 -3.67 31.51
CA LYS A 706 -8.69 -4.81 32.34
C LYS A 706 -9.05 -6.05 31.51
N GLN A 707 -8.78 -6.03 30.20
CA GLN A 707 -9.08 -7.13 29.27
C GLN A 707 -8.58 -8.50 29.79
N LYS A 708 -7.32 -8.55 30.25
CA LYS A 708 -6.73 -9.78 30.81
C LYS A 708 -7.40 -10.22 32.11
N GLU A 709 -7.78 -9.26 32.95
CA GLU A 709 -8.44 -9.53 34.24
C GLU A 709 -9.86 -10.06 34.04
N TYR A 710 -10.52 -9.64 32.95
CA TYR A 710 -11.87 -10.06 32.58
C TYR A 710 -11.90 -11.33 31.72
N GLY A 711 -10.75 -11.78 31.19
CA GLY A 711 -10.67 -12.95 30.30
C GLY A 711 -11.34 -12.73 28.94
N LEU A 712 -11.29 -11.50 28.42
CA LEU A 712 -11.98 -11.11 27.19
C LEU A 712 -11.03 -11.09 25.99
N GLU A 713 -11.51 -11.51 24.82
CA GLU A 713 -10.82 -11.28 23.55
C GLU A 713 -11.32 -9.98 22.92
N LEU A 714 -10.43 -9.01 22.70
CA LEU A 714 -10.82 -7.71 22.16
C LEU A 714 -10.83 -7.75 20.63
N VAL A 715 -11.99 -7.45 20.04
CA VAL A 715 -12.19 -7.41 18.59
C VAL A 715 -11.95 -6.01 18.05
N SER A 716 -12.57 -4.99 18.66
CA SER A 716 -12.45 -3.59 18.24
C SER A 716 -12.31 -2.69 19.46
N PRO A 717 -11.12 -2.09 19.69
CA PRO A 717 -10.88 -1.18 20.80
C PRO A 717 -11.37 0.26 20.53
N HIS A 718 -11.81 0.93 21.58
CA HIS A 718 -12.29 2.32 21.69
C HIS A 718 -13.51 2.66 20.84
N ASN A 719 -13.45 2.39 19.54
CA ASN A 719 -14.46 2.74 18.56
C ASN A 719 -14.74 1.56 17.63
N THR A 720 -15.99 1.43 17.22
CA THR A 720 -16.46 0.31 16.42
C THR A 720 -17.43 0.81 15.35
N PHE A 721 -17.28 0.36 14.11
CA PHE A 721 -18.36 0.48 13.13
C PHE A 721 -19.35 -0.66 13.31
N TRP A 722 -20.60 -0.32 13.59
CA TRP A 722 -21.71 -1.27 13.66
C TRP A 722 -22.65 -1.03 12.48
N THR A 723 -22.76 -2.00 11.59
CA THR A 723 -23.44 -1.87 10.30
C THR A 723 -24.47 -2.99 10.09
N SER A 724 -25.20 -2.96 8.97
CA SER A 724 -26.17 -4.03 8.66
C SER A 724 -25.52 -5.41 8.47
N LYS A 725 -24.27 -5.47 7.99
CA LYS A 725 -23.58 -6.75 7.71
C LYS A 725 -22.71 -7.23 8.87
N GLY A 726 -22.43 -6.41 9.89
CA GLY A 726 -21.60 -6.84 11.02
C GLY A 726 -20.84 -5.71 11.71
N ILE A 727 -19.70 -6.10 12.28
CA ILE A 727 -18.80 -5.21 13.00
C ILE A 727 -17.55 -4.99 12.16
N VAL A 728 -17.12 -3.73 12.05
CA VAL A 728 -15.83 -3.37 11.45
C VAL A 728 -15.01 -2.61 12.47
N ARG A 729 -13.75 -3.02 12.63
CA ARG A 729 -12.82 -2.41 13.57
C ARG A 729 -12.46 -0.99 13.11
N ALA A 730 -12.61 0.02 13.96
CA ALA A 730 -12.32 1.41 13.58
C ALA A 730 -10.82 1.71 13.52
N LEU A 731 -10.04 1.15 14.44
CA LEU A 731 -8.61 1.45 14.62
C LEU A 731 -7.74 0.17 14.59
N SER A 732 -6.55 0.28 14.01
CA SER A 732 -5.55 -0.80 13.96
C SER A 732 -4.69 -0.92 15.21
N GLY A 733 -4.77 0.04 16.12
CA GLY A 733 -3.98 0.10 17.34
C GLY A 733 -4.77 0.71 18.50
N VAL A 734 -4.09 0.85 19.63
CA VAL A 734 -4.67 1.34 20.88
C VAL A 734 -3.75 2.35 21.54
N THR A 735 -4.34 3.26 22.30
CA THR A 735 -3.62 4.12 23.24
C THR A 735 -4.09 3.78 24.63
N ARG A 736 -3.18 3.27 25.48
CA ARG A 736 -3.56 2.78 26.82
C ARG A 736 -2.55 3.14 27.90
N LEU A 737 -2.97 3.22 29.15
CA LEU A 737 -2.08 3.34 30.30
C LEU A 737 -1.05 2.19 30.32
N SER A 738 0.21 2.56 30.56
CA SER A 738 1.35 1.67 30.61
C SER A 738 1.28 0.79 31.86
N THR A 739 1.10 -0.51 31.68
CA THR A 739 1.10 -1.51 32.78
C THR A 739 2.34 -2.39 32.79
N ALA A 740 3.19 -2.28 31.77
CA ALA A 740 4.43 -3.03 31.60
C ALA A 740 5.45 -2.18 30.81
N GLN A 741 6.71 -2.60 30.76
CA GLN A 741 7.73 -1.88 30.03
C GLN A 741 7.39 -1.85 28.51
N PRO A 742 7.14 -0.66 27.92
CA PRO A 742 6.74 -0.56 26.53
C PRO A 742 7.90 -0.96 25.63
N ALA A 743 7.60 -1.56 24.47
CA ALA A 743 8.60 -1.96 23.49
C ALA A 743 8.09 -1.85 22.05
N GLY A 744 8.99 -1.86 21.08
CA GLY A 744 8.63 -2.05 19.66
C GLY A 744 8.09 -0.79 18.97
N TYR A 745 8.96 0.19 18.76
CA TYR A 745 8.70 1.43 18.02
C TYR A 745 7.47 2.21 18.49
N SER A 746 7.04 2.02 19.74
CA SER A 746 5.83 2.62 20.29
C SER A 746 6.06 4.05 20.76
N LEU A 747 5.01 4.87 20.69
CA LEU A 747 4.98 6.20 21.31
C LEU A 747 4.53 6.08 22.77
N VAL A 748 5.28 6.69 23.68
CA VAL A 748 4.98 6.79 25.11
C VAL A 748 4.77 8.27 25.44
N GLU A 749 3.57 8.62 25.86
CA GLU A 749 3.21 9.97 26.25
C GLU A 749 2.95 10.04 27.75
N LYS A 750 3.62 10.95 28.44
CA LYS A 750 3.35 11.20 29.85
C LYS A 750 2.18 12.19 29.97
N GLN A 751 1.10 11.73 30.59
CA GLN A 751 -0.13 12.49 30.76
C GLN A 751 -0.48 12.62 32.24
N LYS A 752 -1.52 13.40 32.57
CA LYS A 752 -1.97 13.58 33.97
C LYS A 752 -2.31 12.27 34.67
N GLU A 753 -2.86 11.31 33.93
CA GLU A 753 -3.30 10.00 34.43
C GLU A 753 -2.16 8.96 34.52
N GLY A 754 -0.97 9.30 34.02
CA GLY A 754 0.18 8.40 33.91
C GLY A 754 0.76 8.34 32.50
N GLU A 755 1.68 7.40 32.28
CA GLU A 755 2.23 7.16 30.94
C GLU A 755 1.23 6.37 30.10
N LYS A 756 0.82 6.90 28.94
CA LYS A 756 0.06 6.17 27.92
C LYS A 756 0.96 5.73 26.79
N VAL A 757 0.74 4.52 26.31
CA VAL A 757 1.49 3.87 25.23
C VAL A 757 0.57 3.69 24.04
N THR A 758 1.02 4.12 22.86
CA THR A 758 0.34 3.89 21.59
C THR A 758 1.04 2.81 20.78
N GLN A 759 0.34 1.71 20.53
CA GLN A 759 0.88 0.50 19.90
C GLN A 759 -0.14 -0.16 18.97
N PRO A 760 0.31 -0.93 17.95
CA PRO A 760 -0.59 -1.66 17.08
C PRO A 760 -1.24 -2.85 17.82
N VAL A 761 -2.40 -3.30 17.33
CA VAL A 761 -3.12 -4.48 17.83
C VAL A 761 -3.41 -5.42 16.68
N LYS A 762 -3.04 -6.70 16.86
CA LYS A 762 -3.39 -7.79 15.95
C LYS A 762 -4.84 -8.20 16.22
N ALA A 763 -5.75 -7.80 15.34
CA ALA A 763 -7.16 -8.17 15.39
C ALA A 763 -7.72 -8.24 13.97
N SER A 764 -8.77 -9.05 13.78
CA SER A 764 -9.49 -9.13 12.50
C SER A 764 -10.02 -7.75 12.08
N SER A 765 -10.10 -7.50 10.77
CA SER A 765 -10.72 -6.28 10.25
C SER A 765 -12.22 -6.23 10.50
N THR A 766 -12.87 -7.40 10.54
CA THR A 766 -14.32 -7.54 10.65
C THR A 766 -14.70 -8.66 11.60
N ALA A 767 -15.91 -8.57 12.15
CA ALA A 767 -16.52 -9.61 12.94
C ALA A 767 -18.03 -9.68 12.66
N GLU A 768 -18.65 -10.78 13.08
CA GLU A 768 -20.10 -10.95 13.00
C GLU A 768 -20.86 -9.91 13.84
N LYS A 769 -22.16 -9.81 13.59
CA LYS A 769 -23.07 -8.89 14.29
C LYS A 769 -23.02 -9.12 15.81
N PRO A 770 -23.23 -8.08 16.63
CA PRO A 770 -23.24 -8.23 18.08
C PRO A 770 -24.42 -9.12 18.51
N ALA A 771 -24.16 -10.04 19.44
CA ALA A 771 -25.17 -10.90 20.06
C ALA A 771 -25.92 -10.19 21.20
N ALA A 772 -25.28 -9.21 21.84
CA ALA A 772 -25.88 -8.36 22.86
C ALA A 772 -25.20 -6.97 22.90
N ILE A 773 -25.92 -6.00 23.46
CA ILE A 773 -25.40 -4.67 23.82
C ILE A 773 -25.28 -4.58 25.34
N VAL A 774 -24.16 -4.05 25.82
CA VAL A 774 -23.89 -3.88 27.24
C VAL A 774 -23.51 -2.43 27.51
N PHE A 775 -24.19 -1.79 28.46
CA PHE A 775 -23.82 -0.50 29.02
C PHE A 775 -23.15 -0.74 30.38
N LEU A 776 -21.84 -0.50 30.46
CA LEU A 776 -21.08 -0.55 31.70
C LEU A 776 -21.11 0.80 32.41
N THR A 777 -21.32 0.76 33.72
CA THR A 777 -21.46 1.96 34.54
C THR A 777 -20.84 1.76 35.93
N GLU A 778 -20.23 2.80 36.47
CA GLU A 778 -19.66 2.82 37.81
C GLU A 778 -20.54 3.66 38.74
N ASP A 779 -21.75 3.19 39.00
CA ASP A 779 -22.69 3.90 39.87
C ASP A 779 -22.26 3.80 41.33
N LYS A 780 -21.78 4.93 41.87
CA LYS A 780 -21.37 5.08 43.27
C LYS A 780 -22.54 5.37 44.21
N LYS A 781 -23.67 5.85 43.68
CA LYS A 781 -24.88 6.19 44.47
C LYS A 781 -25.68 4.94 44.85
N GLY A 782 -25.48 3.82 44.15
CA GLY A 782 -26.21 2.56 44.39
C GLY A 782 -27.65 2.59 43.88
N ALA A 783 -27.92 3.43 42.88
CA ALA A 783 -29.16 3.54 42.15
C ALA A 783 -29.41 2.36 41.19
N LEU A 784 -28.35 1.69 40.72
CA LEU A 784 -28.42 0.63 39.72
C LEU A 784 -28.14 -0.77 40.31
N PRO A 785 -28.98 -1.77 39.98
CA PRO A 785 -28.68 -3.17 40.26
C PRO A 785 -27.39 -3.63 39.59
N THR A 786 -26.84 -4.77 40.04
CA THR A 786 -25.66 -5.38 39.41
C THR A 786 -25.83 -5.59 37.91
N VAL A 787 -26.97 -6.16 37.49
CA VAL A 787 -27.30 -6.38 36.08
C VAL A 787 -28.79 -6.15 35.87
N SER A 788 -29.14 -5.35 34.87
CA SER A 788 -30.52 -5.06 34.48
C SER A 788 -30.71 -5.30 32.99
N LYS A 789 -31.79 -5.99 32.60
CA LYS A 789 -32.24 -6.04 31.20
C LYS A 789 -32.98 -4.75 30.86
N LEU A 790 -32.67 -4.17 29.71
CA LEU A 790 -33.34 -2.98 29.18
C LEU A 790 -34.37 -3.34 28.12
N ASN A 791 -35.52 -2.67 28.14
CA ASN A 791 -36.42 -2.64 27.00
C ASN A 791 -35.93 -1.66 25.92
N ARG A 792 -36.60 -1.65 24.76
CA ARG A 792 -36.20 -0.83 23.60
C ARG A 792 -36.17 0.67 23.88
N ASN A 793 -37.11 1.20 24.65
CA ASN A 793 -37.14 2.64 24.94
C ASN A 793 -36.04 3.01 25.93
N GLN A 794 -35.79 2.15 26.91
CA GLN A 794 -34.71 2.33 27.88
C GLN A 794 -33.35 2.25 27.22
N SER A 795 -33.11 1.32 26.29
CA SER A 795 -31.83 1.24 25.59
C SER A 795 -31.54 2.50 24.78
N LEU A 796 -32.56 3.06 24.12
CA LEU A 796 -32.44 4.33 23.39
C LEU A 796 -32.13 5.49 24.35
N GLN A 797 -32.83 5.56 25.48
CA GLN A 797 -32.60 6.54 26.53
C GLN A 797 -31.19 6.46 27.11
N TYR A 798 -30.71 5.25 27.42
CA TYR A 798 -29.37 5.02 27.96
C TYR A 798 -28.28 5.34 26.96
N PHE A 799 -28.47 4.97 25.69
CA PHE A 799 -27.55 5.33 24.63
C PHE A 799 -27.48 6.86 24.44
N LEU A 800 -28.62 7.52 24.33
CA LEU A 800 -28.69 8.98 24.12
C LEU A 800 -28.08 9.76 25.30
N ALA A 801 -28.39 9.37 26.54
CA ALA A 801 -27.90 10.06 27.73
C ALA A 801 -26.45 9.71 28.06
N GLY A 802 -26.02 8.47 27.79
CA GLY A 802 -24.68 7.95 28.06
C GLY A 802 -24.24 8.09 29.52
N TYR A 803 -25.06 7.58 30.43
CA TYR A 803 -24.81 7.62 31.87
C TYR A 803 -23.65 6.71 32.27
N ASN A 804 -22.58 7.27 32.86
CA ASN A 804 -21.37 6.53 33.26
C ASN A 804 -21.32 6.15 34.74
N GLY A 805 -22.34 6.53 35.52
CA GLY A 805 -22.43 6.24 36.96
C GLY A 805 -22.38 7.48 37.85
N SER A 806 -21.83 8.59 37.34
CA SER A 806 -21.85 9.88 38.02
C SER A 806 -22.30 11.03 37.13
N GLU A 807 -22.04 10.93 35.83
CA GLU A 807 -22.28 11.98 34.85
C GLU A 807 -22.96 11.41 33.59
N PHE A 808 -23.53 12.32 32.81
CA PHE A 808 -24.12 12.02 31.51
C PHE A 808 -23.18 12.50 30.41
N THR A 809 -22.65 11.57 29.63
CA THR A 809 -21.86 11.85 28.44
C THR A 809 -22.63 11.34 27.24
N PRO A 810 -23.38 12.19 26.51
CA PRO A 810 -24.26 11.74 25.43
C PRO A 810 -23.59 10.76 24.48
N PHE A 811 -24.28 9.68 24.13
CA PHE A 811 -23.75 8.63 23.25
C PHE A 811 -22.43 7.97 23.72
N PHE A 812 -22.12 8.08 25.01
CA PHE A 812 -20.89 7.62 25.65
C PHE A 812 -19.62 8.27 25.08
N GLY A 813 -19.71 9.41 24.40
CA GLY A 813 -18.55 10.16 23.92
C GLY A 813 -18.87 11.27 22.94
N ASN A 814 -17.85 12.01 22.54
CA ASN A 814 -18.02 13.17 21.67
C ASN A 814 -18.20 12.82 20.18
N THR A 815 -18.22 11.52 19.82
CA THR A 815 -18.23 11.01 18.43
C THR A 815 -19.31 11.61 17.54
N TYR A 816 -20.44 12.04 18.10
CA TYR A 816 -21.59 12.58 17.36
C TYR A 816 -21.83 14.08 17.57
N SER A 817 -20.87 14.81 18.13
CA SER A 817 -20.97 16.26 18.38
C SER A 817 -21.31 17.09 17.13
N SER A 818 -21.06 16.54 15.94
CA SER A 818 -21.23 17.18 14.63
C SER A 818 -22.43 16.66 13.83
N ILE A 819 -23.24 15.77 14.40
CA ILE A 819 -24.33 15.06 13.70
C ILE A 819 -25.64 15.37 14.40
N ASN A 820 -26.74 15.42 13.63
CA ASN A 820 -28.06 15.56 14.22
C ASN A 820 -28.37 14.36 15.13
N PRO A 821 -28.64 14.57 16.44
CA PRO A 821 -28.94 13.50 17.37
C PRO A 821 -30.10 12.59 16.91
N SER A 822 -31.11 13.15 16.23
CA SER A 822 -32.25 12.37 15.74
C SER A 822 -31.85 11.35 14.68
N GLU A 823 -30.92 11.70 13.77
CA GLU A 823 -30.41 10.78 12.74
C GLU A 823 -29.61 9.62 13.36
N VAL A 824 -28.79 9.94 14.37
CA VAL A 824 -28.03 8.93 15.12
C VAL A 824 -28.97 7.97 15.84
N MET A 825 -30.04 8.49 16.44
CA MET A 825 -31.02 7.70 17.18
C MET A 825 -31.87 6.80 16.28
N GLU A 826 -32.31 7.30 15.12
CA GLU A 826 -33.01 6.46 14.13
C GLU A 826 -32.12 5.30 13.68
N ARG A 827 -30.84 5.58 13.37
CA ARG A 827 -29.92 4.56 12.92
C ARG A 827 -29.60 3.54 14.01
N PHE A 828 -29.42 3.98 15.25
CA PHE A 828 -29.24 3.07 16.39
C PHE A 828 -30.46 2.17 16.58
N LYS A 829 -31.68 2.72 16.45
CA LYS A 829 -32.94 1.99 16.56
C LYS A 829 -33.12 0.91 15.49
N GLU A 830 -32.58 1.13 14.29
CA GLU A 830 -32.53 0.13 13.21
C GLU A 830 -31.51 -0.95 13.49
N LEU A 831 -30.28 -0.58 13.85
CA LEU A 831 -29.20 -1.53 14.14
C LEU A 831 -29.55 -2.41 15.35
N GLN A 832 -30.19 -1.87 16.38
CA GLN A 832 -30.63 -2.60 17.56
C GLN A 832 -31.57 -3.77 17.21
N GLN A 833 -32.31 -3.72 16.09
CA GLN A 833 -33.16 -4.83 15.67
C GLN A 833 -32.36 -6.12 15.41
N GLN A 834 -31.08 -6.01 15.07
CA GLN A 834 -30.19 -7.17 14.90
C GLN A 834 -29.94 -7.93 16.21
N VAL A 835 -30.02 -7.23 17.34
CA VAL A 835 -29.71 -7.74 18.68
C VAL A 835 -30.98 -8.11 19.44
N GLY A 836 -32.14 -7.61 19.00
CA GLY A 836 -33.43 -7.82 19.65
C GLY A 836 -33.48 -7.20 21.05
N GLU A 837 -33.91 -7.98 22.03
CA GLU A 837 -34.03 -7.54 23.42
C GLU A 837 -32.77 -7.77 24.27
N ASN A 838 -31.67 -8.22 23.68
CA ASN A 838 -30.44 -8.55 24.42
C ASN A 838 -29.63 -7.27 24.71
N VAL A 839 -30.20 -6.38 25.52
CA VAL A 839 -29.57 -5.13 25.93
C VAL A 839 -29.55 -5.05 27.45
N TYR A 840 -28.37 -4.79 28.01
CA TYR A 840 -28.13 -4.87 29.45
C TYR A 840 -27.38 -3.64 29.98
N VAL A 841 -27.67 -3.26 31.22
CA VAL A 841 -26.82 -2.37 32.02
C VAL A 841 -26.14 -3.22 33.08
N ILE A 842 -24.81 -3.08 33.22
CA ILE A 842 -24.03 -3.77 34.24
C ILE A 842 -23.36 -2.70 35.11
N ASN A 843 -23.75 -2.67 36.39
CA ASN A 843 -23.11 -1.82 37.38
C ASN A 843 -21.90 -2.54 37.97
N ILE A 844 -20.71 -2.00 37.69
CA ILE A 844 -19.43 -2.50 38.19
C ILE A 844 -18.95 -1.73 39.43
N GLY A 845 -19.63 -0.64 39.79
CA GLY A 845 -19.33 0.24 40.92
C GLY A 845 -20.02 -0.13 42.24
N GLY A 846 -20.25 0.89 43.07
CA GLY A 846 -20.92 0.79 44.36
C GLY A 846 -20.01 0.49 45.57
N PRO A 847 -20.59 0.37 46.79
CA PRO A 847 -19.83 0.21 48.06
C PRO A 847 -18.97 -1.06 48.13
N LYS A 848 -19.36 -2.09 47.35
CA LYS A 848 -18.55 -3.28 47.09
C LYS A 848 -18.52 -3.45 45.57
N PRO A 849 -17.46 -3.02 44.87
CA PRO A 849 -17.35 -3.17 43.42
C PRO A 849 -17.36 -4.64 42.99
N LEU A 850 -17.73 -4.91 41.74
CA LEU A 850 -17.58 -6.26 41.17
C LEU A 850 -16.11 -6.58 40.95
N THR A 851 -15.73 -7.82 41.25
CA THR A 851 -14.40 -8.33 40.90
C THR A 851 -14.29 -8.57 39.39
N PRO A 852 -13.09 -8.49 38.80
CA PRO A 852 -12.91 -8.81 37.38
C PRO A 852 -13.43 -10.18 36.96
N ALA A 853 -13.28 -11.19 37.83
CA ALA A 853 -13.80 -12.53 37.59
C ALA A 853 -15.34 -12.58 37.58
N GLU A 854 -16.02 -11.79 38.42
CA GLU A 854 -17.48 -11.68 38.38
C GLU A 854 -17.96 -11.00 37.10
N ILE A 855 -17.28 -9.93 36.68
CA ILE A 855 -17.58 -9.22 35.42
C ILE A 855 -17.46 -10.18 34.22
N GLY A 856 -16.36 -10.94 34.14
CA GLY A 856 -16.17 -11.93 33.07
C GLY A 856 -17.27 -13.01 33.04
N LYS A 857 -17.72 -13.49 34.21
CA LYS A 857 -18.84 -14.45 34.30
C LYS A 857 -20.17 -13.85 33.88
N ILE A 858 -20.45 -12.60 34.25
CA ILE A 858 -21.67 -11.89 33.83
C ILE A 858 -21.66 -11.72 32.30
N LEU A 859 -20.55 -11.26 31.72
CA LEU A 859 -20.42 -11.11 30.26
C LEU A 859 -20.55 -12.45 29.53
N SER A 860 -20.04 -13.54 30.11
CA SER A 860 -20.24 -14.89 29.59
C SER A 860 -21.71 -15.30 29.60
N SER A 861 -22.42 -14.97 30.69
CA SER A 861 -23.86 -15.25 30.83
C SER A 861 -24.73 -14.40 29.87
N VAL A 862 -24.27 -13.19 29.55
CA VAL A 862 -24.90 -12.34 28.52
C VAL A 862 -24.66 -12.94 27.13
N SER A 863 -23.43 -13.39 26.85
CA SER A 863 -23.06 -13.98 25.56
C SER A 863 -23.80 -15.29 25.27
N ASP A 864 -23.80 -16.24 26.20
CA ASP A 864 -24.46 -17.54 26.01
C ASP A 864 -26.01 -17.45 26.03
N GLY A 865 -26.54 -16.30 26.43
CA GLY A 865 -27.98 -16.01 26.50
C GLY A 865 -28.64 -16.52 27.79
N SER A 866 -27.91 -17.11 28.73
CA SER A 866 -28.43 -17.54 30.03
C SER A 866 -28.97 -16.36 30.85
N ALA A 867 -28.37 -15.17 30.74
CA ALA A 867 -28.87 -13.95 31.35
C ALA A 867 -30.29 -13.58 30.88
N SER A 868 -30.64 -13.87 29.63
CA SER A 868 -31.99 -13.60 29.10
C SER A 868 -33.08 -14.52 29.71
N LYS A 869 -32.69 -15.72 30.16
CA LYS A 869 -33.58 -16.75 30.73
C LYS A 869 -33.62 -16.73 32.25
N ALA A 870 -32.71 -16.00 32.87
CA ALA A 870 -32.55 -15.92 34.31
C ALA A 870 -33.74 -15.21 34.96
N PRO A 871 -34.20 -15.68 36.15
CA PRO A 871 -35.31 -15.06 36.86
C PRO A 871 -35.02 -13.59 37.19
N THR A 872 -35.97 -12.74 36.82
CA THR A 872 -35.96 -11.32 37.16
C THR A 872 -36.68 -11.08 38.49
N SER A 873 -36.26 -10.06 39.22
CA SER A 873 -36.97 -9.64 40.44
C SER A 873 -37.87 -8.43 40.15
N GLU A 874 -39.14 -8.50 40.53
CA GLU A 874 -39.99 -7.31 40.54
C GLU A 874 -39.49 -6.29 41.57
N GLY A 875 -39.50 -5.00 41.23
CA GLY A 875 -39.16 -3.97 42.20
C GLY A 875 -38.58 -2.66 41.67
N PHE A 876 -38.44 -2.51 40.35
CA PHE A 876 -38.15 -1.22 39.70
C PHE A 876 -39.30 -0.90 38.77
N ASN A 877 -39.67 0.39 38.68
CA ASN A 877 -40.79 0.81 37.85
C ASN A 877 -40.63 0.38 36.38
N LEU A 878 -39.40 0.24 35.86
CA LEU A 878 -39.14 -0.13 34.46
C LEU A 878 -37.91 -1.01 34.17
N MET A 879 -36.88 -1.10 35.03
CA MET A 879 -35.72 -2.01 34.81
C MET A 879 -35.98 -3.40 35.37
N MET A 880 -35.53 -4.46 34.71
CA MET A 880 -35.66 -5.82 35.25
C MET A 880 -34.30 -6.33 35.75
N PRO A 881 -34.03 -6.27 37.07
CA PRO A 881 -32.81 -6.84 37.64
C PRO A 881 -32.79 -8.35 37.48
N ILE A 882 -31.62 -8.89 37.16
CA ILE A 882 -31.43 -10.33 37.01
C ILE A 882 -30.91 -10.91 38.32
N SER A 883 -31.76 -11.68 39.00
CA SER A 883 -31.56 -12.06 40.42
C SER A 883 -30.64 -13.26 40.67
N SER A 884 -30.22 -13.96 39.61
CA SER A 884 -29.48 -15.22 39.69
C SER A 884 -28.06 -15.17 39.10
N LEU A 885 -27.59 -14.00 38.68
CA LEU A 885 -26.24 -13.84 38.14
C LEU A 885 -25.16 -13.65 39.23
N PRO A 886 -23.89 -13.97 38.95
CA PRO A 886 -22.77 -13.75 39.86
C PRO A 886 -22.71 -12.30 40.34
N GLY A 887 -22.44 -12.09 41.64
CA GLY A 887 -22.36 -10.74 42.21
C GLY A 887 -23.71 -10.01 42.35
N PHE A 888 -24.85 -10.70 42.15
CA PHE A 888 -26.18 -10.11 42.38
C PHE A 888 -26.30 -9.56 43.79
N LYS A 889 -26.70 -8.29 43.89
CA LYS A 889 -27.00 -7.61 45.14
C LYS A 889 -28.45 -7.16 45.10
N LYS A 890 -29.22 -7.55 46.11
CA LYS A 890 -30.55 -6.96 46.34
C LYS A 890 -30.36 -5.48 46.61
N ILE A 891 -31.07 -4.64 45.84
CA ILE A 891 -31.10 -3.21 46.10
C ILE A 891 -31.84 -2.94 47.42
N THR A 892 -31.29 -2.01 48.20
CA THR A 892 -31.90 -1.52 49.44
C THR A 892 -33.11 -0.63 49.15
N THR A 893 -33.94 -0.36 50.16
CA THR A 893 -35.05 0.62 50.03
C THR A 893 -34.56 2.00 49.59
N GLU A 894 -33.41 2.43 50.09
CA GLU A 894 -32.72 3.66 49.65
C GLU A 894 -32.31 3.59 48.17
N GLY A 895 -31.72 2.47 47.73
CA GLY A 895 -31.35 2.28 46.32
C GLY A 895 -32.55 2.30 45.37
N LYS A 896 -33.74 1.86 45.79
CA LYS A 896 -34.98 2.01 45.00
C LYS A 896 -35.37 3.48 44.81
N SER A 897 -35.22 4.30 45.85
CA SER A 897 -35.46 5.75 45.79
C SER A 897 -34.45 6.43 44.86
N GLU A 898 -33.17 6.09 44.99
CA GLU A 898 -32.11 6.62 44.11
C GLU A 898 -32.29 6.20 42.65
N SER A 899 -32.79 4.99 42.40
CA SER A 899 -33.10 4.53 41.04
C SER A 899 -34.23 5.34 40.38
N ALA A 900 -35.28 5.64 41.14
CA ALA A 900 -36.38 6.47 40.65
C ALA A 900 -35.89 7.90 40.34
N LYS A 901 -35.02 8.47 41.19
CA LYS A 901 -34.38 9.76 40.93
C LYS A 901 -33.51 9.73 39.68
N LEU A 902 -32.69 8.70 39.50
CA LEU A 902 -31.84 8.55 38.31
C LEU A 902 -32.68 8.51 37.02
N GLU A 903 -33.82 7.82 37.04
CA GLU A 903 -34.72 7.79 35.89
C GLU A 903 -35.32 9.16 35.56
N GLU A 904 -35.69 9.92 36.59
CA GLU A 904 -36.16 11.29 36.43
C GLU A 904 -35.04 12.22 35.92
N GLU A 905 -33.85 12.13 36.50
CA GLU A 905 -32.64 12.84 36.04
C GLU A 905 -32.35 12.54 34.57
N LEU A 906 -32.48 11.28 34.15
CA LEU A 906 -32.25 10.85 32.77
C LEU A 906 -33.30 11.44 31.81
N LYS A 907 -34.58 11.40 32.18
CA LYS A 907 -35.66 12.02 31.39
C LYS A 907 -35.50 13.54 31.29
N GLN A 908 -35.17 14.20 32.40
CA GLN A 908 -34.91 15.64 32.44
C GLN A 908 -33.68 16.01 31.63
N PHE A 909 -32.62 15.21 31.68
CA PHE A 909 -31.41 15.42 30.89
C PHE A 909 -31.72 15.32 29.39
N ILE A 910 -32.45 14.29 28.96
CA ILE A 910 -32.81 14.11 27.55
C ILE A 910 -33.73 15.25 27.07
N SER A 911 -34.79 15.59 27.81
CA SER A 911 -35.71 16.64 27.39
C SER A 911 -35.03 18.02 27.29
N LYS A 912 -34.07 18.28 28.18
CA LYS A 912 -33.30 19.52 28.19
C LYS A 912 -32.27 19.60 27.06
N ASN A 913 -31.53 18.52 26.80
CA ASN A 913 -30.41 18.54 25.86
C ASN A 913 -30.78 18.10 24.43
N PHE A 914 -31.86 17.32 24.28
CA PHE A 914 -32.29 16.72 23.02
C PHE A 914 -33.80 16.88 22.78
N PRO A 915 -34.35 18.11 22.80
CA PRO A 915 -35.80 18.34 22.68
C PRO A 915 -36.40 17.91 21.33
N SER A 916 -35.56 17.75 20.30
CA SER A 916 -35.98 17.33 18.95
C SER A 916 -36.00 15.81 18.73
N VAL A 917 -35.53 15.02 19.70
CA VAL A 917 -35.47 13.55 19.57
C VAL A 917 -36.76 12.94 20.11
N GLN A 918 -37.52 12.27 19.24
CA GLN A 918 -38.69 11.49 19.64
C GLN A 918 -38.25 10.04 19.93
N LEU A 919 -38.38 9.62 21.19
CA LEU A 919 -37.97 8.29 21.68
C LEU A 919 -39.06 7.23 21.50
#